data_AF-A0A1I0VPM1-F1
#
_entry.id   AF-A0A1I0VPM1-F1
#
_cell.length_a   1.000
_cell.length_b   1.000
_cell.length_c   1.000
_cell.angle_alpha   90.00
_cell.angle_beta   90.00
_cell.angle_gamma   90.00
#
_symmetry.space_group_name_H-M   'P 1'
#
loop_
_entity.id
_entity.type
_entity.pdbx_description
1 polymer ?
#
loop_
_entity_poly.entity_id
_entity_poly.type
_entity_poly.pdbx_seq_one_letter_code
_entity_poly.pdbx_strand_id
1 'polypeptide(L)'
;MKGSMRKMLCLGLTALSMGVMMPGAVSAEKAAITMPQKMANGETVEVYYRKGLPLTAARARAAELKRETMVLKAGSIRREGSKPLTCDILFEKDVPVTLRDGTVIYTDIFRPVDEEKHPAIMAWSPYGKEIGGQWLDDVPGRAGVPQAATSGLEKFEAPDPAYWVAQGYVIINPDSRGAYHSEGNLNYWGSQNSKDGYDTIEWAAKQPWSNGKIGMSGNSWLTVSQWFIAGEQPPHLAAIAPWEGFVDHFRETANRGGIPNPVFPEGIFETFASKNYIEDQPRMVVTHTLLDAYWQDKIAKLQNIHIPAYVVASFTNPVHTHGTFAGFRQIPSKDKWLRVHNTNEWADYYQPEHVEDLRKFFDHYLKGVANDWEKTPRVRLSVLDPGHKDVVDRFEQEFPLARTQYKKLYLTSQKTLAGAKEAQEQIISYDTQSKQSAVNFVLNFDKDTELTGYMNLHTYVEADGSDDMELQVTVQKLDKDGKVITDPVTHMPTVSEGYLRVSQRALDTHKSTPAEPVLKHTREDLLKKGEIVPVDIGIWPMGMKYHTGEKLQLTIAAYQPPKADSVPPFGIAKIAVPAKGYTFRPGEKTAMKTLGGGHTEVAHPELAVKAPATRNKGKHIIHVGGKYDSYLLVPVVPEK
;
A
#
# COMPACT_ATOMS: atom_id res chain seq x y z
N MET A 1 -78.75 29.76 -1.49
CA MET A 1 -79.38 30.34 -2.70
C MET A 1 -79.02 29.42 -3.87
N LYS A 2 -79.96 28.57 -4.32
CA LYS A 2 -80.73 28.72 -5.58
C LYS A 2 -79.80 28.97 -6.79
N GLY A 3 -79.75 28.16 -7.85
CA GLY A 3 -80.54 27.00 -8.22
C GLY A 3 -80.17 26.51 -9.64
N SER A 4 -80.50 25.24 -9.88
CA SER A 4 -80.93 24.59 -11.12
C SER A 4 -80.82 25.34 -12.46
N MET A 5 -80.24 24.65 -13.46
CA MET A 5 -80.87 24.60 -14.80
C MET A 5 -80.55 23.29 -15.54
N ARG A 6 -81.61 22.63 -16.02
CA ARG A 6 -81.67 21.42 -16.87
C ARG A 6 -81.39 21.75 -18.35
N LYS A 7 -80.84 20.77 -19.10
CA LYS A 7 -81.11 20.41 -20.52
C LYS A 7 -80.44 19.03 -20.76
N MET A 8 -81.14 17.91 -20.94
CA MET A 8 -81.91 17.37 -22.08
C MET A 8 -81.05 16.82 -23.25
N LEU A 9 -80.98 15.48 -23.30
CA LEU A 9 -80.91 14.49 -24.40
C LEU A 9 -79.85 14.50 -25.54
N CYS A 10 -79.22 13.31 -25.64
CA CYS A 10 -79.00 12.42 -26.81
C CYS A 10 -77.91 12.64 -27.88
N LEU A 11 -77.14 11.55 -28.03
CA LEU A 11 -76.39 10.96 -29.15
C LEU A 11 -75.17 11.68 -29.76
N GLY A 12 -74.03 10.99 -29.72
CA GLY A 12 -72.86 11.25 -30.57
C GLY A 12 -71.75 10.22 -30.29
N LEU A 13 -71.35 9.51 -31.35
CA LEU A 13 -70.43 8.38 -31.40
C LEU A 13 -69.03 8.61 -30.77
N THR A 14 -68.47 7.49 -30.32
CA THR A 14 -67.07 7.18 -30.00
C THR A 14 -65.99 7.88 -30.83
N ALA A 15 -64.97 8.42 -30.14
CA ALA A 15 -63.60 8.52 -30.63
C ALA A 15 -62.62 8.29 -29.46
N LEU A 16 -61.73 7.30 -29.63
CA LEU A 16 -60.60 6.99 -28.77
C LEU A 16 -59.65 8.21 -28.66
N SER A 17 -59.23 8.57 -27.45
CA SER A 17 -57.91 9.17 -27.23
C SER A 17 -57.16 8.35 -26.18
N MET A 18 -56.13 7.65 -26.65
CA MET A 18 -55.11 7.04 -25.79
C MET A 18 -54.35 8.15 -25.07
N GLY A 19 -54.49 8.23 -23.75
CA GLY A 19 -53.55 8.96 -22.91
C GLY A 19 -52.26 8.14 -22.79
N VAL A 20 -51.23 8.55 -23.52
CA VAL A 20 -49.86 8.03 -23.35
C VAL A 20 -49.33 8.56 -22.02
N MET A 21 -49.18 7.68 -21.02
CA MET A 21 -48.29 7.96 -19.88
C MET A 21 -46.86 8.01 -20.42
N MET A 22 -46.21 9.16 -20.27
CA MET A 22 -44.76 9.24 -20.48
C MET A 22 -44.05 8.46 -19.37
N PRO A 23 -43.00 7.66 -19.68
CA PRO A 23 -42.17 7.04 -18.67
C PRO A 23 -41.45 8.14 -17.87
N GLY A 24 -41.47 8.02 -16.54
CA GLY A 24 -40.77 8.93 -15.64
C GLY A 24 -39.29 9.04 -15.99
N ALA A 25 -38.77 10.28 -15.94
CA ALA A 25 -37.35 10.55 -16.06
C ALA A 25 -36.59 9.75 -14.99
N VAL A 26 -35.81 8.76 -15.42
CA VAL A 26 -34.76 8.16 -14.60
C VAL A 26 -33.79 9.28 -14.27
N SER A 27 -33.76 9.71 -13.01
CA SER A 27 -32.73 10.63 -12.51
C SER A 27 -31.37 10.05 -12.87
N ALA A 28 -30.56 10.76 -13.66
CA ALA A 28 -29.20 10.35 -13.96
C ALA A 28 -28.45 10.11 -12.64
N GLU A 29 -27.84 8.93 -12.50
CA GLU A 29 -27.07 8.59 -11.30
C GLU A 29 -25.90 9.58 -11.16
N LYS A 30 -25.67 10.12 -9.95
CA LYS A 30 -24.63 11.13 -9.74
C LYS A 30 -23.24 10.50 -9.85
N ALA A 31 -22.30 11.17 -10.50
CA ALA A 31 -20.91 10.72 -10.61
C ALA A 31 -20.17 10.66 -9.26
N ALA A 32 -20.56 11.51 -8.30
CA ALA A 32 -20.07 11.53 -6.93
C ALA A 32 -21.19 11.77 -5.93
N ILE A 33 -21.04 11.18 -4.74
CA ILE A 33 -21.96 11.29 -3.61
C ILE A 33 -21.17 11.38 -2.30
N THR A 34 -21.89 11.67 -1.22
CA THR A 34 -21.39 11.56 0.14
C THR A 34 -22.34 10.68 0.92
N MET A 35 -21.82 9.83 1.80
CA MET A 35 -22.62 8.93 2.63
C MET A 35 -22.18 9.05 4.10
N PRO A 36 -23.12 9.23 5.04
CA PRO A 36 -22.80 9.16 6.46
C PRO A 36 -22.38 7.75 6.83
N GLN A 37 -21.22 7.61 7.47
CA GLN A 37 -20.74 6.37 8.03
C GLN A 37 -20.57 6.50 9.54
N LYS A 38 -21.07 5.49 10.27
CA LYS A 38 -20.87 5.40 11.70
C LYS A 38 -19.52 4.74 12.00
N MET A 39 -18.62 5.51 12.61
CA MET A 39 -17.28 5.09 13.00
C MET A 39 -17.30 4.26 14.29
N ALA A 40 -16.20 3.57 14.58
CA ALA A 40 -16.08 2.69 15.74
C ALA A 40 -16.24 3.43 17.09
N ASN A 41 -15.86 4.71 17.15
CA ASN A 41 -16.05 5.57 18.33
C ASN A 41 -17.50 6.11 18.48
N GLY A 42 -18.40 5.76 17.56
CA GLY A 42 -19.80 6.20 17.55
C GLY A 42 -20.05 7.51 16.80
N GLU A 43 -19.01 8.23 16.39
CA GLU A 43 -19.15 9.42 15.56
C GLU A 43 -19.67 9.06 14.16
N THR A 44 -20.39 10.00 13.53
CA THR A 44 -20.81 9.86 12.14
C THR A 44 -19.97 10.79 11.30
N VAL A 45 -19.27 10.23 10.31
CA VAL A 45 -18.43 10.99 9.37
C VAL A 45 -19.02 10.88 7.98
N GLU A 46 -19.09 11.99 7.28
CA GLU A 46 -19.48 12.06 5.88
C GLU A 46 -18.32 11.56 5.00
N VAL A 47 -18.48 10.41 4.38
CA VAL A 47 -17.45 9.80 3.51
C VAL A 47 -17.78 10.07 2.06
N TYR A 48 -16.80 10.58 1.30
CA TYR A 48 -16.95 10.83 -0.12
C TYR A 48 -16.86 9.55 -0.94
N TYR A 49 -17.64 9.48 -1.99
CA TYR A 49 -17.70 8.37 -2.94
C TYR A 49 -17.81 8.90 -4.35
N ARG A 50 -17.18 8.24 -5.32
CA ARG A 50 -17.37 8.53 -6.75
C ARG A 50 -17.34 7.25 -7.59
N LYS A 51 -17.84 7.34 -8.83
CA LYS A 51 -17.80 6.23 -9.78
C LYS A 51 -16.36 5.92 -10.18
N GLY A 52 -16.01 4.63 -10.15
CA GLY A 52 -14.75 4.11 -10.66
C GLY A 52 -14.81 3.80 -12.15
N LEU A 53 -13.78 3.11 -12.65
CA LEU A 53 -13.72 2.70 -14.04
C LEU A 53 -14.89 1.74 -14.37
N PRO A 54 -15.68 1.99 -15.43
CA PRO A 54 -16.74 1.07 -15.80
C PRO A 54 -16.12 -0.24 -16.28
N LEU A 55 -16.79 -1.38 -16.02
CA LEU A 55 -16.27 -2.70 -16.43
C LEU A 55 -16.13 -2.85 -17.95
N THR A 56 -16.81 -2.01 -18.73
CA THR A 56 -16.71 -1.99 -20.19
C THR A 56 -15.43 -1.29 -20.69
N ALA A 57 -14.70 -0.59 -19.83
CA ALA A 57 -13.41 -0.02 -20.19
C ALA A 57 -12.40 -1.14 -20.45
N ALA A 58 -11.69 -1.06 -21.57
CA ALA A 58 -10.69 -2.06 -21.93
C ALA A 58 -9.54 -2.09 -20.91
N ARG A 59 -9.25 -0.94 -20.26
CA ARG A 59 -8.26 -0.79 -19.18
C ARG A 59 -8.64 -1.58 -17.90
N ALA A 60 -9.93 -1.82 -17.66
CA ALA A 60 -10.40 -2.59 -16.49
C ALA A 60 -10.04 -4.08 -16.60
N ARG A 61 -9.87 -4.57 -17.84
CA ARG A 61 -9.69 -5.99 -18.19
C ARG A 61 -10.75 -6.90 -17.54
N ALA A 62 -11.94 -6.37 -17.29
CA ALA A 62 -13.00 -7.10 -16.61
C ALA A 62 -13.46 -8.30 -17.45
N ALA A 63 -13.41 -9.49 -16.85
CA ALA A 63 -14.03 -10.68 -17.41
C ALA A 63 -15.54 -10.65 -17.21
N GLU A 64 -16.29 -11.30 -18.11
CA GLU A 64 -17.71 -11.53 -17.90
C GLU A 64 -17.93 -12.39 -16.64
N LEU A 65 -18.92 -12.01 -15.84
CA LEU A 65 -19.41 -12.82 -14.72
C LEU A 65 -20.15 -14.04 -15.26
N LYS A 66 -19.50 -15.19 -15.16
CA LYS A 66 -19.99 -16.47 -15.65
C LYS A 66 -19.44 -17.59 -14.76
N ARG A 67 -20.33 -18.16 -13.95
CA ARG A 67 -20.04 -19.32 -13.09
C ARG A 67 -19.68 -20.52 -13.93
N GLU A 68 -18.45 -20.99 -13.77
CA GLU A 68 -17.93 -22.14 -14.49
C GLU A 68 -17.03 -22.96 -13.60
N THR A 69 -17.04 -24.28 -13.79
CA THR A 69 -16.07 -25.18 -13.18
C THR A 69 -15.38 -25.93 -14.30
N MET A 70 -14.05 -25.93 -14.29
CA MET A 70 -13.25 -26.56 -15.34
C MET A 70 -11.95 -27.12 -14.78
N VAL A 71 -11.39 -28.13 -15.46
CA VAL A 71 -10.05 -28.63 -15.16
C VAL A 71 -9.06 -28.02 -16.13
N LEU A 72 -8.12 -27.21 -15.61
CA LEU A 72 -6.98 -26.71 -16.36
C LEU A 72 -5.91 -27.80 -16.37
N LYS A 73 -5.41 -28.14 -17.57
CA LYS A 73 -4.59 -29.34 -17.74
C LYS A 73 -3.11 -29.10 -17.45
N ALA A 74 -2.46 -30.07 -16.82
CA ALA A 74 -1.01 -30.11 -16.68
C ALA A 74 -0.33 -29.93 -18.05
N GLY A 75 0.77 -29.17 -18.06
CA GLY A 75 1.52 -28.78 -19.24
C GLY A 75 0.89 -27.65 -20.06
N SER A 76 -0.32 -27.19 -19.75
CA SER A 76 -0.92 -26.02 -20.41
C SER A 76 -0.38 -24.70 -19.86
N ILE A 77 -0.56 -23.61 -20.61
CA ILE A 77 -0.19 -22.24 -20.27
C ILE A 77 -1.39 -21.31 -20.49
N ARG A 78 -1.49 -20.22 -19.73
CA ARG A 78 -2.49 -19.16 -19.99
C ARG A 78 -2.01 -18.15 -21.02
N ARG A 79 -0.70 -17.91 -21.10
CA ARG A 79 -0.08 -16.98 -22.04
C ARG A 79 1.24 -17.58 -22.53
N GLU A 80 1.62 -17.26 -23.76
CA GLU A 80 2.92 -17.66 -24.29
C GLU A 80 4.06 -17.22 -23.36
N GLY A 81 5.05 -18.07 -23.11
CA GLY A 81 6.19 -17.77 -22.23
C GLY A 81 5.89 -17.69 -20.73
N SER A 82 4.64 -17.86 -20.29
CA SER A 82 4.29 -17.95 -18.86
C SER A 82 4.53 -19.36 -18.30
N LYS A 83 4.55 -19.46 -16.97
CA LYS A 83 4.78 -20.73 -16.24
C LYS A 83 3.74 -21.78 -16.64
N PRO A 84 4.16 -22.96 -17.15
CA PRO A 84 3.26 -24.07 -17.41
C PRO A 84 2.68 -24.65 -16.11
N LEU A 85 1.45 -25.16 -16.18
CA LEU A 85 0.85 -25.87 -15.05
C LEU A 85 1.58 -27.20 -14.82
N THR A 86 2.05 -27.46 -13.61
CA THR A 86 2.76 -28.71 -13.28
C THR A 86 1.81 -29.84 -12.85
N CYS A 87 0.55 -29.52 -12.57
CA CYS A 87 -0.52 -30.46 -12.26
C CYS A 87 -1.83 -30.03 -12.93
N ASP A 88 -2.82 -30.93 -12.96
CA ASP A 88 -4.20 -30.55 -13.28
C ASP A 88 -4.77 -29.70 -12.13
N ILE A 89 -5.46 -28.60 -12.45
CA ILE A 89 -6.05 -27.68 -11.48
C ILE A 89 -7.55 -27.64 -11.70
N LEU A 90 -8.34 -27.89 -10.65
CA LEU A 90 -9.76 -27.57 -10.69
C LEU A 90 -9.92 -26.07 -10.46
N PHE A 91 -10.48 -25.40 -11.44
CA PHE A 91 -10.77 -23.98 -11.42
C PHE A 91 -12.28 -23.77 -11.31
N GLU A 92 -12.72 -23.17 -10.21
CA GLU A 92 -14.09 -22.74 -9.97
C GLU A 92 -14.14 -21.21 -10.08
N LYS A 93 -14.71 -20.73 -11.18
CA LYS A 93 -14.78 -19.32 -11.55
C LYS A 93 -16.06 -18.68 -11.03
N ASP A 94 -15.95 -17.44 -10.55
CA ASP A 94 -17.08 -16.59 -10.14
C ASP A 94 -17.96 -17.22 -9.02
N VAL A 95 -17.34 -17.89 -8.05
CA VAL A 95 -18.05 -18.48 -6.91
C VAL A 95 -18.63 -17.36 -6.03
N PRO A 96 -19.95 -17.34 -5.77
CA PRO A 96 -20.56 -16.33 -4.92
C PRO A 96 -20.31 -16.62 -3.43
N VAL A 97 -19.95 -15.58 -2.68
CA VAL A 97 -19.82 -15.59 -1.23
C VAL A 97 -20.77 -14.54 -0.66
N THR A 98 -21.74 -14.98 0.13
CA THR A 98 -22.68 -14.07 0.82
C THR A 98 -22.08 -13.64 2.16
N LEU A 99 -21.87 -12.34 2.30
CA LEU A 99 -21.34 -11.70 3.51
C LEU A 99 -22.43 -11.54 4.58
N ARG A 100 -22.03 -11.15 5.80
CA ARG A 100 -22.93 -11.02 6.96
C ARG A 100 -24.14 -10.09 6.75
N ASP A 101 -24.01 -9.11 5.86
CA ASP A 101 -25.05 -8.12 5.54
C ASP A 101 -25.89 -8.50 4.31
N GLY A 102 -25.69 -9.70 3.75
CA GLY A 102 -26.38 -10.20 2.57
C GLY A 102 -25.71 -9.81 1.24
N THR A 103 -24.68 -8.97 1.25
CA THR A 103 -23.93 -8.60 0.05
C THR A 103 -23.24 -9.82 -0.55
N VAL A 104 -23.35 -9.99 -1.86
CA VAL A 104 -22.63 -11.07 -2.57
C VAL A 104 -21.37 -10.54 -3.22
N ILE A 105 -20.23 -11.12 -2.85
CA ILE A 105 -18.96 -10.96 -3.55
C ILE A 105 -18.65 -12.20 -4.37
N TYR A 106 -17.80 -12.07 -5.39
CA TYR A 106 -17.41 -13.17 -6.25
C TYR A 106 -15.93 -13.49 -6.10
N THR A 107 -15.60 -14.79 -6.05
CA THR A 107 -14.23 -15.27 -5.94
C THR A 107 -13.92 -16.35 -6.95
N ASP A 108 -12.67 -16.37 -7.40
CA ASP A 108 -12.10 -17.48 -8.16
C ASP A 108 -11.36 -18.42 -7.19
N ILE A 109 -11.51 -19.73 -7.41
CA ILE A 109 -10.89 -20.77 -6.58
C ILE A 109 -10.11 -21.73 -7.48
N PHE A 110 -8.83 -21.91 -7.18
CA PHE A 110 -7.96 -22.87 -7.83
C PHE A 110 -7.54 -23.93 -6.81
N ARG A 111 -7.80 -25.21 -7.08
CA ARG A 111 -7.51 -26.28 -6.13
C ARG A 111 -7.13 -27.61 -6.79
N PRO A 112 -6.53 -28.54 -6.04
CA PRO A 112 -6.24 -29.88 -6.54
C PRO A 112 -7.48 -30.63 -7.05
N VAL A 113 -7.29 -31.50 -8.04
CA VAL A 113 -8.35 -32.36 -8.61
C VAL A 113 -8.44 -33.66 -7.81
N ASP A 114 -8.86 -33.55 -6.56
CA ASP A 114 -9.06 -34.67 -5.64
C ASP A 114 -10.21 -34.37 -4.66
N GLU A 115 -10.49 -35.33 -3.77
CA GLU A 115 -11.48 -35.24 -2.69
C GLU A 115 -10.84 -34.92 -1.33
N GLU A 116 -9.53 -34.63 -1.31
CA GLU A 116 -8.78 -34.38 -0.07
C GLU A 116 -9.08 -32.98 0.48
N LYS A 117 -8.83 -32.81 1.78
CA LYS A 117 -8.95 -31.52 2.45
C LYS A 117 -7.62 -30.80 2.46
N HIS A 118 -7.59 -29.61 1.85
CA HIS A 118 -6.41 -28.79 1.68
C HIS A 118 -6.49 -27.50 2.50
N PRO A 119 -5.35 -26.95 2.96
CA PRO A 119 -5.29 -25.57 3.41
C PRO A 119 -5.53 -24.61 2.24
N ALA A 120 -5.94 -23.38 2.54
CA ALA A 120 -6.14 -22.34 1.55
C ALA A 120 -5.28 -21.11 1.79
N ILE A 121 -4.95 -20.39 0.72
CA ILE A 121 -4.31 -19.08 0.77
C ILE A 121 -5.23 -18.08 0.07
N MET A 122 -5.62 -17.03 0.79
CA MET A 122 -6.51 -15.98 0.28
C MET A 122 -5.73 -14.72 -0.10
N ALA A 123 -6.00 -14.21 -1.31
CA ALA A 123 -5.39 -13.00 -1.89
C ALA A 123 -6.41 -11.85 -2.00
N TRP A 124 -6.59 -11.11 -0.91
CA TRP A 124 -7.64 -10.09 -0.77
C TRP A 124 -7.26 -8.73 -1.36
N SER A 125 -7.94 -8.30 -2.43
CA SER A 125 -7.75 -6.98 -3.05
C SER A 125 -8.90 -6.64 -4.01
N PRO A 126 -9.06 -5.36 -4.40
CA PRO A 126 -10.02 -4.93 -5.42
C PRO A 126 -9.46 -4.96 -6.86
N TYR A 127 -8.26 -5.50 -7.07
CA TYR A 127 -7.52 -5.36 -8.33
C TYR A 127 -8.00 -6.24 -9.47
N GLY A 128 -9.03 -7.06 -9.23
CA GLY A 128 -9.48 -8.11 -10.13
C GLY A 128 -8.95 -9.46 -9.68
N LYS A 129 -9.82 -10.47 -9.65
CA LYS A 129 -9.50 -11.86 -9.32
C LYS A 129 -8.70 -12.61 -10.39
N GLU A 130 -8.57 -12.01 -11.57
CA GLU A 130 -7.73 -12.46 -12.69
C GLU A 130 -6.77 -11.34 -13.14
N ILE A 131 -6.41 -11.31 -14.44
CA ILE A 131 -5.71 -10.19 -15.07
C ILE A 131 -6.63 -8.96 -15.06
N GLY A 132 -6.45 -8.08 -14.08
CA GLY A 132 -7.32 -6.92 -13.85
C GLY A 132 -6.69 -5.56 -14.18
N GLY A 133 -7.17 -4.53 -13.48
CA GLY A 133 -6.83 -3.13 -13.70
C GLY A 133 -5.37 -2.79 -13.40
N GLN A 134 -4.69 -3.64 -12.62
CA GLN A 134 -3.24 -3.61 -12.40
C GLN A 134 -2.63 -4.94 -12.83
N TRP A 135 -1.44 -4.88 -13.42
CA TRP A 135 -0.72 -6.07 -13.84
C TRP A 135 0.79 -5.80 -13.98
N LEU A 136 1.63 -6.84 -13.85
CA LEU A 136 3.09 -6.70 -13.94
C LEU A 136 3.55 -6.15 -15.31
N ASP A 137 2.86 -6.54 -16.38
CA ASP A 137 3.16 -6.05 -17.74
C ASP A 137 2.92 -4.54 -17.92
N ASP A 138 2.22 -3.88 -16.99
CA ASP A 138 2.04 -2.43 -17.00
C ASP A 138 3.24 -1.67 -16.43
N VAL A 139 4.14 -2.36 -15.71
CA VAL A 139 5.32 -1.76 -15.08
C VAL A 139 6.53 -1.93 -16.01
N PRO A 140 7.37 -0.88 -16.22
CA PRO A 140 8.59 -0.98 -17.01
C PRO A 140 9.43 -2.20 -16.61
N GLY A 141 9.82 -3.01 -17.60
CA GLY A 141 10.61 -4.23 -17.40
C GLY A 141 9.95 -5.29 -16.51
N ARG A 142 8.61 -5.25 -16.31
CA ARG A 142 7.87 -6.09 -15.36
C ARG A 142 8.43 -6.03 -13.94
N ALA A 143 9.04 -4.89 -13.58
CA ALA A 143 9.78 -4.71 -12.34
C ALA A 143 10.87 -5.77 -12.06
N GLY A 144 11.41 -6.40 -13.12
CA GLY A 144 12.37 -7.49 -13.00
C GLY A 144 11.76 -8.89 -12.83
N VAL A 145 10.43 -9.03 -12.81
CA VAL A 145 9.74 -10.33 -12.75
C VAL A 145 9.72 -10.99 -14.14
N PRO A 146 10.44 -12.11 -14.36
CA PRO A 146 10.39 -12.83 -15.62
C PRO A 146 8.97 -13.32 -15.94
N GLN A 147 8.58 -13.33 -17.20
CA GLN A 147 7.25 -13.81 -17.60
C GLN A 147 7.01 -15.28 -17.21
N ALA A 148 8.06 -16.10 -17.19
CA ALA A 148 8.00 -17.50 -16.76
C ALA A 148 7.91 -17.68 -15.23
N ALA A 149 8.07 -16.60 -14.44
CA ALA A 149 7.94 -16.67 -12.99
C ALA A 149 6.48 -16.76 -12.53
N THR A 150 5.53 -16.39 -13.39
CA THR A 150 4.08 -16.47 -13.10
C THR A 150 3.31 -17.15 -14.23
N SER A 151 2.18 -17.78 -13.90
CA SER A 151 1.38 -18.54 -14.88
C SER A 151 0.39 -17.67 -15.68
N GLY A 152 0.12 -16.46 -15.20
CA GLY A 152 -0.98 -15.61 -15.64
C GLY A 152 -2.31 -15.93 -14.97
N LEU A 153 -2.39 -16.96 -14.11
CA LEU A 153 -3.59 -17.29 -13.32
C LEU A 153 -3.64 -16.51 -12.00
N GLU A 154 -2.50 -15.96 -11.56
CA GLU A 154 -2.42 -15.12 -10.38
C GLU A 154 -3.33 -13.90 -10.49
N LYS A 155 -3.82 -13.45 -9.35
CA LYS A 155 -4.24 -12.07 -9.18
C LYS A 155 -2.97 -11.21 -9.07
N PHE A 156 -3.04 -9.92 -9.43
CA PHE A 156 -1.90 -9.02 -9.24
C PHE A 156 -1.40 -9.07 -7.80
N GLU A 157 -0.07 -9.21 -7.61
CA GLU A 157 0.60 -9.33 -6.29
C GLU A 157 0.28 -10.58 -5.46
N ALA A 158 -0.42 -11.56 -6.03
CA ALA A 158 -0.92 -12.73 -5.30
C ALA A 158 -0.06 -13.99 -5.51
N PRO A 159 -0.21 -15.02 -4.65
CA PRO A 159 0.30 -16.36 -4.91
C PRO A 159 -0.11 -16.91 -6.29
N ASP A 160 0.83 -17.50 -7.03
CA ASP A 160 0.57 -18.10 -8.34
C ASP A 160 -0.09 -19.50 -8.22
N PRO A 161 -1.34 -19.69 -8.70
CA PRO A 161 -2.03 -20.98 -8.63
C PRO A 161 -1.25 -22.15 -9.23
N ALA A 162 -0.45 -21.93 -10.28
CA ALA A 162 0.30 -23.00 -10.92
C ALA A 162 1.34 -23.65 -10.00
N TYR A 163 1.92 -22.87 -9.09
CA TYR A 163 2.84 -23.38 -8.09
C TYR A 163 2.09 -23.95 -6.89
N TRP A 164 1.22 -23.15 -6.27
CA TRP A 164 0.64 -23.49 -4.97
C TRP A 164 -0.34 -24.65 -5.00
N VAL A 165 -1.12 -24.79 -6.07
CA VAL A 165 -2.02 -25.95 -6.22
C VAL A 165 -1.23 -27.25 -6.36
N ALA A 166 -0.09 -27.22 -7.06
CA ALA A 166 0.80 -28.37 -7.16
C ALA A 166 1.43 -28.76 -5.81
N GLN A 167 1.45 -27.84 -4.85
CA GLN A 167 1.89 -28.10 -3.48
C GLN A 167 0.73 -28.53 -2.56
N GLY A 168 -0.48 -28.76 -3.06
CA GLY A 168 -1.63 -29.14 -2.23
C GLY A 168 -2.20 -27.97 -1.42
N TYR A 169 -2.27 -26.79 -2.03
CA TYR A 169 -3.02 -25.64 -1.50
C TYR A 169 -4.18 -25.26 -2.41
N VAL A 170 -5.22 -24.70 -1.80
CA VAL A 170 -6.25 -23.94 -2.53
C VAL A 170 -5.84 -22.47 -2.60
N ILE A 171 -5.94 -21.85 -3.77
CA ILE A 171 -5.80 -20.40 -3.94
C ILE A 171 -7.17 -19.78 -4.11
N ILE A 172 -7.46 -18.75 -3.31
CA ILE A 172 -8.72 -18.00 -3.32
C ILE A 172 -8.43 -16.56 -3.73
N ASN A 173 -8.93 -16.16 -4.90
CA ASN A 173 -8.81 -14.80 -5.43
C ASN A 173 -10.19 -14.10 -5.41
N PRO A 174 -10.57 -13.44 -4.30
CA PRO A 174 -11.83 -12.72 -4.21
C PRO A 174 -11.76 -11.34 -4.86
N ASP A 175 -12.77 -10.94 -5.62
CA ASP A 175 -13.04 -9.53 -5.85
C ASP A 175 -13.75 -8.98 -4.60
N SER A 176 -13.07 -8.11 -3.84
CA SER A 176 -13.65 -7.53 -2.63
C SER A 176 -14.95 -6.78 -2.92
N ARG A 177 -15.75 -6.46 -1.88
CA ARG A 177 -16.97 -5.66 -2.00
C ARG A 177 -16.80 -4.48 -2.94
N GLY A 178 -17.75 -4.32 -3.87
CA GLY A 178 -17.78 -3.25 -4.87
C GLY A 178 -16.71 -3.32 -5.95
N ALA A 179 -15.77 -4.26 -5.90
CA ALA A 179 -14.82 -4.48 -6.99
C ALA A 179 -15.47 -5.31 -8.10
N TYR A 180 -15.28 -4.90 -9.35
CA TYR A 180 -15.76 -5.61 -10.52
C TYR A 180 -17.27 -5.93 -10.45
N HIS A 181 -17.61 -7.21 -10.38
CA HIS A 181 -18.98 -7.71 -10.35
C HIS A 181 -19.53 -7.88 -8.94
N SER A 182 -18.70 -7.76 -7.90
CA SER A 182 -19.11 -7.85 -6.50
C SER A 182 -20.02 -6.69 -6.12
N GLU A 183 -21.05 -7.00 -5.33
CA GLU A 183 -22.06 -6.04 -4.91
C GLU A 183 -21.52 -5.03 -3.87
N GLY A 184 -22.31 -4.00 -3.57
CA GLY A 184 -21.98 -2.95 -2.61
C GLY A 184 -20.98 -1.92 -3.13
N ASN A 185 -20.64 -0.95 -2.28
CA ASN A 185 -19.63 0.07 -2.58
C ASN A 185 -18.24 -0.38 -2.13
N LEU A 186 -17.23 -0.07 -2.93
CA LEU A 186 -15.84 -0.35 -2.59
C LEU A 186 -15.39 0.64 -1.51
N ASN A 187 -14.83 0.10 -0.43
CA ASN A 187 -14.18 0.90 0.61
C ASN A 187 -12.69 0.64 0.55
N TYR A 188 -11.89 1.69 0.77
CA TYR A 188 -10.51 1.49 1.17
C TYR A 188 -10.50 0.77 2.52
N TRP A 189 -9.35 0.22 2.92
CA TRP A 189 -9.17 -0.58 4.15
C TRP A 189 -9.87 0.01 5.38
N GLY A 190 -9.98 -0.77 6.46
CA GLY A 190 -10.69 -0.35 7.67
C GLY A 190 -11.83 -1.31 7.99
N SER A 191 -12.73 -0.91 8.90
CA SER A 191 -13.64 -1.85 9.55
C SER A 191 -14.56 -2.60 8.59
N GLN A 192 -15.05 -1.97 7.52
CA GLN A 192 -15.91 -2.68 6.56
C GLN A 192 -15.12 -3.72 5.77
N ASN A 193 -13.99 -3.32 5.20
CA ASN A 193 -13.16 -4.20 4.37
C ASN A 193 -12.59 -5.36 5.20
N SER A 194 -12.20 -5.12 6.45
CA SER A 194 -11.68 -6.15 7.36
C SER A 194 -12.73 -7.19 7.75
N LYS A 195 -13.97 -6.75 8.00
CA LYS A 195 -15.11 -7.64 8.31
C LYS A 195 -15.56 -8.48 7.11
N ASP A 196 -15.51 -7.93 5.91
CA ASP A 196 -15.79 -8.69 4.69
C ASP A 196 -14.73 -9.79 4.47
N GLY A 197 -13.46 -9.47 4.75
CA GLY A 197 -12.37 -10.45 4.74
C GLY A 197 -12.53 -11.55 5.81
N TYR A 198 -12.95 -11.17 7.03
CA TYR A 198 -13.32 -12.12 8.09
C TYR A 198 -14.40 -13.10 7.60
N ASP A 199 -15.49 -12.58 7.02
CA ASP A 199 -16.60 -13.42 6.56
C ASP A 199 -16.16 -14.40 5.47
N THR A 200 -15.26 -13.96 4.59
CA THR A 200 -14.73 -14.78 3.50
C THR A 200 -13.81 -15.88 4.00
N ILE A 201 -12.97 -15.60 5.00
CA ILE A 201 -12.13 -16.63 5.66
C ILE A 201 -13.01 -17.69 6.32
N GLU A 202 -14.02 -17.27 7.08
CA GLU A 202 -14.92 -18.19 7.78
C GLU A 202 -15.82 -18.99 6.83
N TRP A 203 -16.16 -18.42 5.68
CA TRP A 203 -16.80 -19.14 4.59
C TRP A 203 -15.86 -20.17 3.96
N ALA A 204 -14.62 -19.79 3.67
CA ALA A 204 -13.60 -20.65 3.04
C ALA A 204 -13.27 -21.86 3.93
N ALA A 205 -13.17 -21.65 5.24
CA ALA A 205 -12.92 -22.72 6.22
C ALA A 205 -14.01 -23.80 6.26
N LYS A 206 -15.24 -23.47 5.84
CA LYS A 206 -16.39 -24.39 5.85
C LYS A 206 -16.59 -25.13 4.54
N GLN A 207 -15.79 -24.85 3.51
CA GLN A 207 -15.91 -25.52 2.23
C GLN A 207 -15.48 -26.99 2.33
N PRO A 208 -16.08 -27.91 1.54
CA PRO A 208 -15.79 -29.35 1.65
C PRO A 208 -14.33 -29.70 1.36
N TRP A 209 -13.66 -28.92 0.51
CA TRP A 209 -12.24 -29.06 0.18
C TRP A 209 -11.30 -28.48 1.24
N SER A 210 -11.81 -27.79 2.27
CA SER A 210 -10.98 -27.08 3.24
C SER A 210 -10.59 -27.96 4.42
N ASN A 211 -9.33 -27.86 4.85
CA ASN A 211 -8.88 -28.44 6.11
C ASN A 211 -9.15 -27.53 7.33
N GLY A 212 -9.81 -26.38 7.11
CA GLY A 212 -10.14 -25.40 8.14
C GLY A 212 -9.02 -24.40 8.48
N LYS A 213 -7.85 -24.48 7.83
CA LYS A 213 -6.75 -23.53 8.02
C LYS A 213 -6.57 -22.66 6.77
N ILE A 214 -6.78 -21.36 6.96
CA ILE A 214 -6.63 -20.35 5.92
C ILE A 214 -5.40 -19.51 6.24
N GLY A 215 -4.54 -19.31 5.25
CA GLY A 215 -3.48 -18.31 5.27
C GLY A 215 -3.83 -17.12 4.38
N MET A 216 -3.12 -16.01 4.57
CA MET A 216 -3.13 -14.90 3.62
C MET A 216 -1.71 -14.58 3.19
N SER A 217 -1.55 -14.18 1.93
CA SER A 217 -0.28 -13.79 1.34
C SER A 217 -0.51 -12.82 0.19
N GLY A 218 0.47 -11.96 -0.05
CA GLY A 218 0.50 -11.05 -1.19
C GLY A 218 1.18 -9.75 -0.81
N ASN A 219 1.33 -8.87 -1.80
CA ASN A 219 2.03 -7.59 -1.67
C ASN A 219 1.06 -6.39 -1.60
N SER A 220 1.53 -5.23 -1.13
CA SER A 220 0.89 -3.92 -1.17
C SER A 220 -0.52 -3.94 -0.58
N TRP A 221 -1.58 -3.78 -1.37
CA TRP A 221 -2.95 -3.82 -0.86
C TRP A 221 -3.29 -5.15 -0.18
N LEU A 222 -2.78 -6.26 -0.73
CA LEU A 222 -2.96 -7.58 -0.13
C LEU A 222 -2.28 -7.61 1.24
N THR A 223 -1.09 -7.00 1.38
CA THR A 223 -0.40 -6.84 2.67
C THR A 223 -1.18 -5.98 3.65
N VAL A 224 -1.61 -4.78 3.24
CA VAL A 224 -2.39 -3.89 4.11
C VAL A 224 -3.65 -4.63 4.59
N SER A 225 -4.34 -5.31 3.68
CA SER A 225 -5.55 -6.10 4.01
C SER A 225 -5.27 -7.21 5.02
N GLN A 226 -4.11 -7.86 4.99
CA GLN A 226 -3.71 -8.86 6.00
C GLN A 226 -3.70 -8.27 7.41
N TRP A 227 -3.11 -7.08 7.60
CA TRP A 227 -3.06 -6.43 8.91
C TRP A 227 -4.44 -6.11 9.46
N PHE A 228 -5.33 -5.59 8.61
CA PHE A 228 -6.69 -5.24 9.00
C PHE A 228 -7.54 -6.47 9.29
N ILE A 229 -7.51 -7.48 8.40
CA ILE A 229 -8.31 -8.70 8.54
C ILE A 229 -7.83 -9.54 9.72
N ALA A 230 -6.52 -9.72 9.90
CA ALA A 230 -5.99 -10.41 11.08
C ALA A 230 -6.32 -9.69 12.39
N GLY A 231 -6.43 -8.35 12.36
CA GLY A 231 -6.87 -7.54 13.49
C GLY A 231 -8.32 -7.81 13.94
N GLU A 232 -9.16 -8.39 13.07
CA GLU A 232 -10.52 -8.87 13.40
C GLU A 232 -10.54 -10.30 13.97
N GLN A 233 -9.38 -10.95 14.05
CA GLN A 233 -9.18 -12.29 14.62
C GLN A 233 -10.13 -13.39 14.07
N PRO A 234 -10.19 -13.63 12.75
CA PRO A 234 -10.94 -14.77 12.21
C PRO A 234 -10.40 -16.08 12.79
N PRO A 235 -11.24 -16.93 13.43
CA PRO A 235 -10.79 -18.16 14.07
C PRO A 235 -10.01 -19.12 13.15
N HIS A 236 -10.32 -19.14 11.85
CA HIS A 236 -9.68 -20.03 10.88
C HIS A 236 -8.51 -19.40 10.13
N LEU A 237 -8.17 -18.13 10.41
CA LEU A 237 -6.95 -17.51 9.90
C LEU A 237 -5.76 -18.00 10.74
N ALA A 238 -5.03 -18.97 10.19
CA ALA A 238 -3.97 -19.67 10.91
C ALA A 238 -2.57 -19.06 10.73
N ALA A 239 -2.34 -18.26 9.69
CA ALA A 239 -1.08 -17.56 9.46
C ALA A 239 -1.23 -16.41 8.45
N ILE A 240 -0.37 -15.39 8.54
CA ILE A 240 -0.25 -14.31 7.54
C ILE A 240 1.18 -14.21 7.01
N ALA A 241 1.33 -13.82 5.74
CA ALA A 241 2.60 -13.48 5.12
C ALA A 241 2.56 -12.07 4.48
N PRO A 242 2.67 -11.01 5.30
CA PRO A 242 2.69 -9.62 4.86
C PRO A 242 3.95 -9.31 4.04
N TRP A 243 3.81 -9.00 2.76
CA TRP A 243 4.93 -8.70 1.86
C TRP A 243 4.90 -7.23 1.46
N GLU A 244 5.54 -6.35 2.23
CA GLU A 244 5.51 -4.90 2.01
C GLU A 244 4.09 -4.29 2.03
N GLY A 245 3.72 -3.67 3.14
CA GLY A 245 2.45 -2.94 3.24
C GLY A 245 2.32 -2.16 4.53
N PHE A 246 1.66 -1.03 4.42
CA PHE A 246 1.55 -0.05 5.50
C PHE A 246 0.44 -0.41 6.51
N VAL A 247 0.41 0.24 7.68
CA VAL A 247 -0.50 -0.11 8.81
C VAL A 247 -1.32 1.08 9.33
N ASP A 248 -0.89 2.31 9.05
CA ASP A 248 -1.56 3.56 9.40
C ASP A 248 -1.58 4.45 8.16
N HIS A 249 -2.69 4.41 7.43
CA HIS A 249 -2.80 5.08 6.14
C HIS A 249 -2.53 6.59 6.25
N PHE A 250 -3.03 7.23 7.31
CA PHE A 250 -2.89 8.67 7.56
C PHE A 250 -1.42 9.06 7.71
N ARG A 251 -0.67 8.38 8.59
CA ARG A 251 0.72 8.75 8.89
C ARG A 251 1.71 8.36 7.81
N GLU A 252 1.31 7.48 6.90
CA GLU A 252 2.24 6.83 5.98
C GLU A 252 2.09 7.33 4.53
N THR A 253 0.93 7.15 3.90
CA THR A 253 0.79 7.49 2.47
C THR A 253 -0.19 8.62 2.19
N ALA A 254 -1.19 8.83 3.06
CA ALA A 254 -2.21 9.87 2.90
C ALA A 254 -1.73 11.27 3.34
N ASN A 255 -1.29 11.40 4.59
CA ASN A 255 -0.99 12.69 5.23
C ASN A 255 0.32 12.62 6.02
N ARG A 256 1.37 12.01 5.45
CA ARG A 256 2.67 11.83 6.11
C ARG A 256 3.20 13.15 6.68
N GLY A 257 3.49 13.16 7.98
CA GLY A 257 3.92 14.38 8.67
C GLY A 257 2.84 15.48 8.78
N GLY A 258 1.57 15.19 8.47
CA GLY A 258 0.48 16.16 8.41
C GLY A 258 0.33 16.85 7.03
N ILE A 259 1.10 16.45 6.02
CA ILE A 259 1.06 17.03 4.66
C ILE A 259 0.17 16.14 3.77
N PRO A 260 -1.00 16.62 3.29
CA PRO A 260 -1.87 15.86 2.38
C PRO A 260 -1.19 15.53 1.06
N ASN A 261 -1.22 14.26 0.68
CA ASN A 261 -0.70 13.74 -0.59
C ASN A 261 -1.73 12.84 -1.29
N PRO A 262 -2.66 13.40 -2.09
CA PRO A 262 -3.67 12.61 -2.77
C PRO A 262 -3.15 11.91 -4.04
N VAL A 263 -1.92 12.20 -4.49
CA VAL A 263 -1.44 11.79 -5.82
C VAL A 263 -1.34 10.28 -5.95
N PHE A 264 -0.70 9.61 -4.99
CA PHE A 264 -0.60 8.15 -5.01
C PHE A 264 -1.99 7.48 -4.85
N PRO A 265 -2.83 7.87 -3.87
CA PRO A 265 -4.22 7.41 -3.81
C PRO A 265 -5.03 7.61 -5.08
N GLU A 266 -4.88 8.74 -5.78
CA GLU A 266 -5.59 9.05 -7.02
C GLU A 266 -5.16 8.10 -8.13
N GLY A 267 -3.85 7.91 -8.31
CA GLY A 267 -3.33 6.96 -9.30
C GLY A 267 -3.78 5.52 -9.05
N ILE A 268 -3.87 5.10 -7.78
CA ILE A 268 -4.43 3.78 -7.42
C ILE A 268 -5.95 3.72 -7.66
N PHE A 269 -6.69 4.78 -7.30
CA PHE A 269 -8.14 4.87 -7.53
C PHE A 269 -8.49 4.65 -9.01
N GLU A 270 -7.73 5.25 -9.93
CA GLU A 270 -7.96 5.14 -11.37
C GLU A 270 -7.86 3.70 -11.90
N THR A 271 -7.24 2.79 -11.15
CA THR A 271 -7.12 1.37 -11.52
C THR A 271 -8.34 0.54 -11.16
N PHE A 272 -9.23 1.06 -10.30
CA PHE A 272 -10.35 0.29 -9.78
C PHE A 272 -11.54 0.30 -10.72
N ALA A 273 -12.01 -0.91 -11.03
CA ALA A 273 -13.22 -1.12 -11.81
C ALA A 273 -14.41 -1.47 -10.89
N SER A 274 -15.55 -0.81 -11.09
CA SER A 274 -16.74 -1.03 -10.27
C SER A 274 -18.02 -0.74 -11.04
N LYS A 275 -19.11 -1.44 -10.70
CA LYS A 275 -20.47 -1.08 -11.10
C LYS A 275 -21.11 -0.04 -10.16
N ASN A 276 -20.57 0.08 -8.96
CA ASN A 276 -21.12 0.89 -7.86
C ASN A 276 -20.19 2.09 -7.58
N TYR A 277 -20.24 2.62 -6.37
CA TYR A 277 -19.34 3.68 -5.94
C TYR A 277 -18.08 3.12 -5.28
N ILE A 278 -17.02 3.91 -5.37
CA ILE A 278 -15.74 3.68 -4.71
C ILE A 278 -15.52 4.85 -3.76
N GLU A 279 -15.12 4.55 -2.52
CA GLU A 279 -14.69 5.53 -1.54
C GLU A 279 -13.62 6.45 -2.17
N ASP A 280 -13.89 7.76 -2.18
CA ASP A 280 -13.01 8.76 -2.77
C ASP A 280 -11.94 9.17 -1.76
N GLN A 281 -11.06 8.21 -1.49
CA GLN A 281 -9.96 8.36 -0.56
C GLN A 281 -9.04 9.56 -0.91
N PRO A 282 -8.72 9.86 -2.19
CA PRO A 282 -8.00 11.09 -2.55
C PRO A 282 -8.68 12.36 -2.04
N ARG A 283 -10.02 12.43 -2.08
CA ARG A 283 -10.75 13.57 -1.50
C ARG A 283 -10.68 13.57 0.03
N MET A 284 -10.80 12.40 0.66
CA MET A 284 -10.66 12.28 2.12
C MET A 284 -9.29 12.81 2.59
N VAL A 285 -8.21 12.54 1.87
CA VAL A 285 -6.84 13.05 2.16
C VAL A 285 -6.79 14.58 2.28
N VAL A 286 -7.49 15.28 1.40
CA VAL A 286 -7.44 16.75 1.34
C VAL A 286 -8.52 17.45 2.17
N THR A 287 -9.60 16.75 2.54
CA THR A 287 -10.67 17.31 3.38
C THR A 287 -10.54 16.97 4.86
N HIS A 288 -10.00 15.79 5.19
CA HIS A 288 -9.74 15.33 6.55
C HIS A 288 -8.23 15.43 6.85
N THR A 289 -7.70 16.64 7.03
CA THR A 289 -6.25 16.86 7.17
C THR A 289 -5.70 16.65 8.58
N LEU A 290 -6.55 16.23 9.52
CA LEU A 290 -6.21 15.87 10.89
C LEU A 290 -6.62 14.41 11.13
N LEU A 291 -5.99 13.76 12.09
CA LEU A 291 -6.30 12.39 12.48
C LEU A 291 -7.59 12.34 13.29
N ASP A 292 -8.70 12.22 12.59
CA ASP A 292 -10.06 12.13 13.14
C ASP A 292 -10.61 10.69 13.11
N ALA A 293 -11.89 10.53 13.42
CA ALA A 293 -12.55 9.22 13.51
C ALA A 293 -12.51 8.41 12.21
N TYR A 294 -12.51 9.06 11.04
CA TYR A 294 -12.37 8.37 9.76
C TYR A 294 -10.97 7.75 9.65
N TRP A 295 -9.93 8.53 9.94
CA TRP A 295 -8.56 8.01 9.87
C TRP A 295 -8.23 6.99 10.95
N GLN A 296 -8.86 7.06 12.13
CA GLN A 296 -8.75 6.01 13.14
C GLN A 296 -9.28 4.66 12.63
N ASP A 297 -10.30 4.65 11.77
CA ASP A 297 -10.75 3.42 11.10
C ASP A 297 -9.73 2.87 10.09
N LYS A 298 -8.84 3.73 9.58
CA LYS A 298 -7.76 3.40 8.64
C LYS A 298 -6.43 3.09 9.34
N ILE A 299 -6.47 2.69 10.61
CA ILE A 299 -5.33 2.16 11.38
C ILE A 299 -5.58 0.69 11.72
N ALA A 300 -4.63 -0.18 11.38
CA ALA A 300 -4.72 -1.60 11.66
C ALA A 300 -4.63 -1.89 13.17
N LYS A 301 -5.45 -2.82 13.66
CA LYS A 301 -5.47 -3.26 15.07
C LYS A 301 -4.37 -4.29 15.36
N LEU A 302 -3.10 -3.88 15.19
CA LEU A 302 -1.94 -4.77 15.27
C LEU A 302 -1.83 -5.51 16.62
N GLN A 303 -2.28 -4.88 17.70
CA GLN A 303 -2.29 -5.46 19.04
C GLN A 303 -3.17 -6.72 19.18
N ASN A 304 -4.04 -7.00 18.20
CA ASN A 304 -4.89 -8.18 18.18
C ASN A 304 -4.25 -9.37 17.45
N ILE A 305 -3.10 -9.19 16.79
CA ILE A 305 -2.52 -10.18 15.89
C ILE A 305 -1.54 -11.09 16.65
N HIS A 306 -2.06 -12.22 17.13
CA HIS A 306 -1.28 -13.23 17.87
C HIS A 306 -0.87 -14.44 17.01
N ILE A 307 -1.39 -14.54 15.79
CA ILE A 307 -1.13 -15.65 14.87
C ILE A 307 0.29 -15.57 14.26
N PRO A 308 0.82 -16.69 13.75
CA PRO A 308 2.09 -16.71 13.03
C PRO A 308 2.16 -15.70 11.88
N ALA A 309 3.29 -15.00 11.75
CA ALA A 309 3.50 -13.98 10.74
C ALA A 309 4.89 -14.06 10.09
N TYR A 310 4.95 -14.21 8.77
CA TYR A 310 6.19 -14.05 8.01
C TYR A 310 6.18 -12.70 7.28
N VAL A 311 6.85 -11.72 7.86
CA VAL A 311 6.87 -10.34 7.36
C VAL A 311 8.08 -10.13 6.46
N VAL A 312 7.85 -9.57 5.28
CA VAL A 312 8.91 -9.20 4.34
C VAL A 312 8.87 -7.71 4.09
N ALA A 313 10.00 -7.04 4.23
CA ALA A 313 10.17 -5.60 4.06
C ALA A 313 11.36 -5.26 3.16
N SER A 314 11.48 -4.00 2.77
CA SER A 314 12.70 -3.45 2.20
C SER A 314 12.97 -2.05 2.78
N PHE A 315 14.19 -1.55 2.62
CA PHE A 315 14.54 -0.16 2.96
C PHE A 315 14.33 0.81 1.80
N THR A 316 14.01 0.29 0.61
CA THR A 316 13.97 1.05 -0.65
C THR A 316 12.54 1.30 -1.12
N ASN A 317 11.53 0.68 -0.51
CA ASN A 317 10.15 0.88 -0.91
C ASN A 317 9.65 2.28 -0.52
N PRO A 318 9.20 3.11 -1.49
CA PRO A 318 8.82 4.49 -1.23
C PRO A 318 7.45 4.63 -0.53
N VAL A 319 6.68 3.55 -0.42
CA VAL A 319 5.31 3.55 0.09
C VAL A 319 5.17 2.76 1.39
N HIS A 320 5.80 1.58 1.45
CA HIS A 320 5.47 0.55 2.44
C HIS A 320 6.51 0.35 3.54
N THR A 321 7.72 0.90 3.39
CA THR A 321 8.87 0.67 4.28
C THR A 321 8.45 0.80 5.75
N HIS A 322 8.02 1.99 6.18
CA HIS A 322 7.73 2.25 7.60
C HIS A 322 6.67 1.31 8.19
N GLY A 323 5.53 1.17 7.50
CA GLY A 323 4.42 0.40 8.06
C GLY A 323 4.66 -1.10 8.08
N THR A 324 5.49 -1.63 7.18
CA THR A 324 5.89 -3.04 7.21
C THR A 324 6.74 -3.35 8.44
N PHE A 325 7.75 -2.50 8.72
CA PHE A 325 8.55 -2.62 9.94
C PHE A 325 7.72 -2.39 11.21
N ALA A 326 6.80 -1.43 11.18
CA ALA A 326 5.86 -1.18 12.28
C ALA A 326 4.97 -2.40 12.55
N GLY A 327 4.43 -3.03 11.50
CA GLY A 327 3.68 -4.29 11.56
C GLY A 327 4.44 -5.37 12.31
N PHE A 328 5.65 -5.71 11.86
CA PHE A 328 6.49 -6.71 12.54
C PHE A 328 6.75 -6.36 14.01
N ARG A 329 7.10 -5.10 14.30
CA ARG A 329 7.45 -4.67 15.66
C ARG A 329 6.25 -4.72 16.61
N GLN A 330 5.08 -4.27 16.17
CA GLN A 330 3.94 -4.00 17.04
C GLN A 330 3.01 -5.20 17.24
N ILE A 331 3.01 -6.20 16.35
CA ILE A 331 2.21 -7.40 16.59
C ILE A 331 2.74 -8.19 17.82
N PRO A 332 1.86 -8.67 18.70
CA PRO A 332 2.23 -9.47 19.87
C PRO A 332 2.52 -10.94 19.56
N SER A 333 2.38 -11.38 18.30
CA SER A 333 2.72 -12.74 17.88
C SER A 333 4.14 -13.12 18.33
N LYS A 334 4.24 -14.30 18.96
CA LYS A 334 5.52 -14.92 19.33
C LYS A 334 6.18 -15.61 18.14
N ASP A 335 5.36 -16.03 17.19
CA ASP A 335 5.75 -16.76 16.00
C ASP A 335 5.84 -15.81 14.81
N LYS A 336 6.76 -14.85 14.92
CA LYS A 336 7.00 -13.86 13.86
C LYS A 336 8.42 -13.90 13.33
N TRP A 337 8.54 -13.67 12.03
CA TRP A 337 9.79 -13.57 11.28
C TRP A 337 9.81 -12.30 10.46
N LEU A 338 11.00 -11.71 10.31
CA LEU A 338 11.26 -10.59 9.43
C LEU A 338 12.36 -10.95 8.43
N ARG A 339 12.10 -10.80 7.14
CA ARG A 339 13.14 -10.74 6.11
C ARG A 339 13.15 -9.36 5.47
N VAL A 340 14.32 -8.74 5.37
CA VAL A 340 14.49 -7.47 4.68
C VAL A 340 15.31 -7.71 3.42
N HIS A 341 14.75 -7.47 2.24
CA HIS A 341 15.44 -7.67 0.96
C HIS A 341 16.03 -6.37 0.41
N ASN A 342 16.84 -6.50 -0.66
CA ASN A 342 17.49 -5.40 -1.39
C ASN A 342 17.06 -5.29 -2.86
N THR A 343 16.03 -6.03 -3.26
CA THR A 343 15.45 -6.05 -4.62
C THR A 343 14.14 -5.25 -4.70
N ASN A 344 13.51 -5.19 -5.88
CA ASN A 344 12.12 -4.71 -6.00
C ASN A 344 11.13 -5.72 -5.39
N GLU A 345 10.08 -5.20 -4.75
CA GLU A 345 9.08 -5.96 -3.99
C GLU A 345 8.40 -7.11 -4.76
N TRP A 346 8.08 -6.91 -6.06
CA TRP A 346 7.45 -7.93 -6.89
C TRP A 346 8.47 -8.96 -7.38
N ALA A 347 9.67 -8.51 -7.76
CA ALA A 347 10.77 -9.40 -8.13
C ALA A 347 11.14 -10.32 -6.96
N ASP A 348 11.19 -9.77 -5.74
CA ASP A 348 11.43 -10.52 -4.52
C ASP A 348 10.36 -11.59 -4.27
N TYR A 349 9.08 -11.21 -4.36
CA TYR A 349 7.94 -12.11 -4.09
C TYR A 349 7.92 -13.36 -4.99
N TYR A 350 8.29 -13.21 -6.27
CA TYR A 350 8.24 -14.30 -7.25
C TYR A 350 9.58 -15.02 -7.48
N GLN A 351 10.63 -14.70 -6.72
CA GLN A 351 11.88 -15.46 -6.78
C GLN A 351 11.67 -16.88 -6.23
N PRO A 352 12.13 -17.93 -6.94
CA PRO A 352 11.89 -19.32 -6.53
C PRO A 352 12.31 -19.62 -5.09
N GLU A 353 13.44 -19.07 -4.64
CA GLU A 353 13.95 -19.29 -3.28
C GLU A 353 13.00 -18.71 -2.22
N HIS A 354 12.43 -17.54 -2.47
CA HIS A 354 11.51 -16.87 -1.55
C HIS A 354 10.12 -17.48 -1.55
N VAL A 355 9.67 -17.98 -2.70
CA VAL A 355 8.44 -18.78 -2.81
C VAL A 355 8.57 -20.07 -2.01
N GLU A 356 9.73 -20.75 -2.06
CA GLU A 356 9.99 -21.95 -1.26
C GLU A 356 10.05 -21.65 0.25
N ASP A 357 10.65 -20.53 0.65
CA ASP A 357 10.64 -20.07 2.04
C ASP A 357 9.20 -19.87 2.54
N LEU A 358 8.38 -19.17 1.76
CA LEU A 358 6.97 -18.95 2.07
C LEU A 358 6.20 -20.28 2.12
N ARG A 359 6.50 -21.24 1.23
CA ARG A 359 5.88 -22.58 1.27
C ARG A 359 6.25 -23.31 2.55
N LYS A 360 7.50 -23.28 2.99
CA LYS A 360 7.91 -23.91 4.26
C LYS A 360 7.17 -23.32 5.46
N PHE A 361 7.02 -22.00 5.51
CA PHE A 361 6.21 -21.32 6.53
C PHE A 361 4.76 -21.84 6.54
N PHE A 362 4.10 -21.84 5.39
CA PHE A 362 2.72 -22.32 5.31
C PHE A 362 2.57 -23.82 5.53
N ASP A 363 3.51 -24.65 5.08
CA ASP A 363 3.44 -26.10 5.33
C ASP A 363 3.50 -26.39 6.83
N HIS A 364 4.31 -25.62 7.57
CA HIS A 364 4.37 -25.74 9.02
C HIS A 364 3.02 -25.37 9.67
N TYR A 365 2.49 -24.17 9.40
CA TYR A 365 1.33 -23.66 10.12
C TYR A 365 -0.03 -24.14 9.58
N LEU A 366 -0.15 -24.27 8.25
CA LEU A 366 -1.39 -24.61 7.56
C LEU A 366 -1.56 -26.12 7.32
N LYS A 367 -0.47 -26.89 7.25
CA LYS A 367 -0.53 -28.36 7.12
C LYS A 367 -0.05 -29.12 8.36
N GLY A 368 0.67 -28.47 9.27
CA GLY A 368 1.27 -29.17 10.42
C GLY A 368 2.47 -30.05 10.03
N VAL A 369 3.11 -29.77 8.88
CA VAL A 369 4.29 -30.52 8.45
C VAL A 369 5.46 -30.19 9.38
N ALA A 370 6.08 -31.23 9.94
CA ALA A 370 7.31 -31.11 10.71
C ALA A 370 8.52 -30.86 9.80
N ASN A 371 8.64 -29.63 9.31
CA ASN A 371 9.80 -29.15 8.55
C ASN A 371 10.76 -28.34 9.47
N ASP A 372 11.76 -27.70 8.87
CA ASP A 372 12.79 -26.93 9.58
C ASP A 372 12.47 -25.44 9.73
N TRP A 373 11.23 -25.00 9.45
CA TRP A 373 10.88 -23.57 9.48
C TRP A 373 11.19 -22.88 10.81
N GLU A 374 10.94 -23.55 11.95
CA GLU A 374 11.24 -23.00 13.27
C GLU A 374 12.73 -22.74 13.53
N LYS A 375 13.61 -23.30 12.70
CA LYS A 375 15.06 -23.03 12.74
C LYS A 375 15.45 -21.80 11.93
N THR A 376 14.54 -21.26 11.10
CA THR A 376 14.77 -20.03 10.34
C THR A 376 15.05 -18.88 11.31
N PRO A 377 16.15 -18.11 11.13
CA PRO A 377 16.44 -16.94 11.95
C PRO A 377 15.26 -15.97 11.98
N ARG A 378 14.89 -15.51 13.18
CA ARG A 378 13.74 -14.62 13.40
C ARG A 378 13.87 -13.31 12.61
N VAL A 379 15.09 -12.82 12.41
CA VAL A 379 15.37 -11.66 11.58
C VAL A 379 16.51 -11.97 10.60
N ARG A 380 16.26 -11.70 9.32
CA ARG A 380 17.24 -11.77 8.23
C ARG A 380 17.26 -10.41 7.53
N LEU A 381 18.39 -9.71 7.57
CA LEU A 381 18.50 -8.34 7.06
C LEU A 381 19.42 -8.25 5.84
N SER A 382 18.97 -7.55 4.82
CA SER A 382 19.86 -6.89 3.87
C SER A 382 20.40 -5.58 4.46
N VAL A 383 21.69 -5.30 4.26
CA VAL A 383 22.32 -4.01 4.51
C VAL A 383 22.81 -3.48 3.16
N LEU A 384 22.26 -2.35 2.75
CA LEU A 384 22.55 -1.75 1.46
C LEU A 384 23.97 -1.16 1.47
N ASP A 385 24.67 -1.34 0.36
CA ASP A 385 25.99 -0.78 0.12
C ASP A 385 26.11 -0.28 -1.33
N PRO A 386 25.30 0.73 -1.74
CA PRO A 386 25.34 1.28 -3.08
C PRO A 386 26.76 1.74 -3.44
N GLY A 387 27.17 1.44 -4.66
CA GLY A 387 28.54 1.63 -5.15
C GLY A 387 29.47 0.44 -4.88
N HIS A 388 29.01 -0.51 -4.07
CA HIS A 388 29.71 -1.73 -3.70
C HIS A 388 28.74 -2.92 -3.75
N LYS A 389 28.84 -3.86 -2.80
CA LYS A 389 28.01 -5.06 -2.75
C LYS A 389 27.25 -5.10 -1.43
N ASP A 390 25.93 -5.16 -1.54
CA ASP A 390 25.04 -5.34 -0.39
C ASP A 390 25.36 -6.62 0.40
N VAL A 391 25.19 -6.55 1.71
CA VAL A 391 25.11 -7.74 2.56
C VAL A 391 23.65 -8.21 2.51
N VAL A 392 23.40 -9.47 2.19
CA VAL A 392 22.05 -10.05 2.12
C VAL A 392 21.97 -11.21 3.12
N ASP A 393 20.78 -11.43 3.69
CA ASP A 393 20.50 -12.49 4.66
C ASP A 393 21.41 -12.48 5.90
N ARG A 394 21.77 -11.30 6.40
CA ARG A 394 22.48 -11.22 7.68
C ARG A 394 21.53 -11.56 8.83
N PHE A 395 21.87 -12.61 9.57
CA PHE A 395 21.03 -13.09 10.67
C PHE A 395 21.11 -12.19 11.90
N GLU A 396 19.95 -11.87 12.47
CA GLU A 396 19.78 -11.08 13.68
C GLU A 396 18.71 -11.71 14.58
N GLN A 397 18.75 -11.38 15.88
CA GLN A 397 17.79 -11.92 16.85
C GLN A 397 16.49 -11.12 16.88
N GLU A 398 16.57 -9.81 16.65
CA GLU A 398 15.47 -8.88 16.80
C GLU A 398 15.65 -7.66 15.89
N PHE A 399 14.55 -6.93 15.67
CA PHE A 399 14.56 -5.62 15.02
C PHE A 399 13.61 -4.67 15.78
N PRO A 400 14.04 -3.43 16.12
CA PRO A 400 15.36 -2.83 15.87
C PRO A 400 16.50 -3.60 16.58
N LEU A 401 17.72 -3.51 16.08
CA LEU A 401 18.85 -4.28 16.64
C LEU A 401 19.18 -3.79 18.06
N ALA A 402 19.22 -4.67 19.06
CA ALA A 402 19.54 -4.24 20.44
C ALA A 402 20.92 -3.61 20.59
N ARG A 403 21.89 -4.00 19.75
CA ARG A 403 23.25 -3.42 19.79
C ARG A 403 23.34 -2.04 19.14
N THR A 404 22.26 -1.50 18.57
CA THR A 404 22.25 -0.17 17.96
C THR A 404 22.60 0.90 19.01
N GLN A 405 23.60 1.71 18.70
CA GLN A 405 24.04 2.85 19.48
C GLN A 405 23.59 4.14 18.79
N TYR A 406 22.58 4.79 19.34
CA TYR A 406 22.11 6.06 18.81
C TYR A 406 23.11 7.18 19.12
N LYS A 407 23.53 7.89 18.07
CA LYS A 407 24.43 9.05 18.18
C LYS A 407 23.76 10.31 17.69
N LYS A 408 23.93 11.39 18.44
CA LYS A 408 23.54 12.74 18.00
C LYS A 408 24.65 13.31 17.13
N LEU A 409 24.29 13.72 15.92
CA LEU A 409 25.13 14.46 15.00
C LEU A 409 24.55 15.87 14.86
N TYR A 410 25.16 16.84 15.51
CA TYR A 410 24.68 18.22 15.58
C TYR A 410 24.87 18.92 14.24
N LEU A 411 23.85 19.67 13.83
CA LEU A 411 23.91 20.55 12.66
C LEU A 411 24.78 21.77 13.00
N THR A 412 25.65 22.18 12.08
CA THR A 412 26.57 23.32 12.28
C THR A 412 26.33 24.42 11.24
N SER A 413 26.75 25.64 11.56
CA SER A 413 26.71 26.79 10.65
C SER A 413 27.55 26.59 9.37
N GLN A 414 28.54 25.70 9.40
CA GLN A 414 29.33 25.30 8.23
C GLN A 414 28.63 24.22 7.39
N LYS A 415 27.37 23.89 7.68
CA LYS A 415 26.57 22.89 6.97
C LYS A 415 27.19 21.49 7.04
N THR A 416 27.71 21.14 8.21
CA THR A 416 28.23 19.80 8.51
C THR A 416 27.43 19.14 9.63
N LEU A 417 27.61 17.84 9.78
CA LEU A 417 27.13 17.05 10.91
C LEU A 417 28.32 16.75 11.84
N ALA A 418 28.26 17.20 13.10
CA ALA A 418 29.37 17.14 14.04
C ALA A 418 29.03 16.39 15.34
N GLY A 419 30.03 15.84 16.02
CA GLY A 419 29.85 15.13 17.30
C GLY A 419 29.52 16.03 18.50
N ALA A 420 29.66 17.35 18.36
CA ALA A 420 29.34 18.33 19.38
C ALA A 420 28.67 19.56 18.74
N LYS A 421 27.76 20.21 19.49
CA LYS A 421 27.12 21.46 19.06
C LYS A 421 28.09 22.64 19.13
N GLU A 422 27.86 23.64 18.27
CA GLU A 422 28.55 24.93 18.36
C GLU A 422 28.17 25.66 19.66
N ALA A 423 29.11 26.39 20.26
CA ALA A 423 28.89 27.10 21.52
C ALA A 423 27.97 28.33 21.36
N GLN A 424 28.02 28.97 20.19
CA GLN A 424 27.23 30.17 19.89
C GLN A 424 25.99 29.79 19.09
N GLU A 425 24.90 30.55 19.27
CA GLU A 425 23.71 30.46 18.44
C GLU A 425 24.06 30.90 17.01
N GLN A 426 23.62 30.12 16.02
CA GLN A 426 23.80 30.35 14.60
C GLN A 426 22.49 30.10 13.87
N ILE A 427 22.36 30.71 12.69
CA ILE A 427 21.15 30.62 11.86
C ILE A 427 21.54 30.21 10.45
N ILE A 428 20.75 29.31 9.88
CA ILE A 428 20.83 28.94 8.47
C ILE A 428 19.46 29.15 7.85
N SER A 429 19.39 29.82 6.71
CA SER A 429 18.11 30.09 6.03
C SER A 429 18.17 29.76 4.55
N TYR A 430 17.03 29.36 3.98
CA TYR A 430 16.84 29.22 2.54
C TYR A 430 15.47 29.78 2.12
N ASP A 431 15.40 30.27 0.88
CA ASP A 431 14.16 30.78 0.29
C ASP A 431 13.34 29.60 -0.28
N THR A 432 12.08 29.50 0.14
CA THR A 432 11.19 28.37 -0.18
C THR A 432 10.73 28.35 -1.64
N GLN A 433 10.85 29.47 -2.35
CA GLN A 433 10.44 29.64 -3.74
C GLN A 433 11.63 29.66 -4.71
N SER A 434 12.85 29.64 -4.19
CA SER A 434 14.05 29.53 -5.00
C SER A 434 14.20 28.15 -5.64
N LYS A 435 15.03 28.06 -6.70
CA LYS A 435 15.41 26.77 -7.31
C LYS A 435 16.18 25.84 -6.36
N GLN A 436 16.78 26.41 -5.32
CA GLN A 436 17.55 25.68 -4.30
C GLN A 436 16.88 25.89 -2.94
N SER A 437 15.64 25.44 -2.82
CA SER A 437 14.78 25.55 -1.63
C SER A 437 15.14 24.52 -0.54
N ALA A 438 16.43 24.36 -0.27
CA ALA A 438 16.96 23.37 0.66
C ALA A 438 18.33 23.74 1.23
N VAL A 439 18.71 23.09 2.32
CA VAL A 439 20.07 23.05 2.88
C VAL A 439 20.53 21.60 3.05
N ASN A 440 21.80 21.34 2.72
CA ASN A 440 22.43 20.03 2.88
C ASN A 440 23.46 20.09 4.00
N PHE A 441 23.43 19.11 4.90
CA PHE A 441 24.43 18.87 5.94
C PHE A 441 25.17 17.57 5.65
N VAL A 442 26.49 17.58 5.74
CA VAL A 442 27.33 16.44 5.35
C VAL A 442 28.15 15.91 6.53
N LEU A 443 28.18 14.59 6.68
CA LEU A 443 29.14 13.86 7.51
C LEU A 443 30.08 13.08 6.59
N ASN A 444 31.40 13.21 6.78
CA ASN A 444 32.39 12.32 6.17
C ASN A 444 32.73 11.20 7.16
N PHE A 445 32.74 9.95 6.70
CA PHE A 445 33.14 8.82 7.53
C PHE A 445 34.66 8.64 7.52
N ASP A 446 35.27 8.62 8.69
CA ASP A 446 36.71 8.37 8.90
C ASP A 446 37.05 6.88 9.04
N LYS A 447 36.02 6.05 9.16
CA LYS A 447 36.09 4.59 9.19
C LYS A 447 34.78 4.00 8.67
N ASP A 448 34.85 2.74 8.29
CA ASP A 448 33.66 1.98 7.89
C ASP A 448 32.63 1.98 9.02
N THR A 449 31.39 2.34 8.67
CA THR A 449 30.29 2.50 9.62
C THR A 449 29.00 1.98 9.01
N GLU A 450 28.24 1.23 9.80
CA GLU A 450 26.89 0.82 9.45
C GLU A 450 25.86 1.66 10.21
N LEU A 451 24.86 2.16 9.48
CA LEU A 451 23.65 2.74 10.03
C LEU A 451 22.47 1.82 9.71
N THR A 452 21.93 1.14 10.72
CA THR A 452 20.74 0.29 10.55
C THR A 452 19.71 0.56 11.65
N GLY A 453 18.58 1.13 11.26
CA GLY A 453 17.46 1.45 12.16
C GLY A 453 16.73 2.73 11.76
N TYR A 454 16.03 3.31 12.72
CA TYR A 454 15.27 4.54 12.55
C TYR A 454 16.15 5.76 12.78
N MET A 455 15.79 6.90 12.18
CA MET A 455 16.46 8.18 12.36
C MET A 455 15.44 9.24 12.78
N ASN A 456 15.90 10.24 13.52
CA ASN A 456 15.09 11.40 13.88
C ASN A 456 15.91 12.66 13.68
N LEU A 457 15.33 13.65 13.00
CA LEU A 457 15.86 15.01 12.97
C LEU A 457 15.15 15.84 14.05
N HIS A 458 15.87 16.16 15.12
CA HIS A 458 15.44 17.16 16.10
C HIS A 458 16.04 18.51 15.69
N THR A 459 15.21 19.53 15.47
CA THR A 459 15.70 20.85 15.06
C THR A 459 14.78 21.97 15.50
N TYR A 460 15.31 23.19 15.55
CA TYR A 460 14.55 24.40 15.86
C TYR A 460 14.31 25.20 14.59
N VAL A 461 13.05 25.50 14.31
CA VAL A 461 12.63 26.12 13.05
C VAL A 461 11.82 27.38 13.28
N GLU A 462 11.90 28.29 12.32
CA GLU A 462 11.16 29.54 12.25
C GLU A 462 10.77 29.82 10.79
N ALA A 463 9.57 30.37 10.60
CA ALA A 463 9.07 30.82 9.30
C ALA A 463 9.14 32.35 9.21
N ASP A 464 9.74 32.87 8.14
CA ASP A 464 9.66 34.28 7.77
C ASP A 464 8.88 34.44 6.46
N GLY A 465 7.63 34.88 6.57
CA GLY A 465 6.73 35.06 5.42
C GLY A 465 5.55 34.07 5.34
N SER A 466 5.43 33.15 6.32
CA SER A 466 4.30 32.23 6.48
C SER A 466 3.98 32.02 7.96
N ASP A 467 2.76 31.55 8.26
CA ASP A 467 2.31 31.09 9.58
C ASP A 467 2.41 29.56 9.73
N ASP A 468 2.96 28.87 8.73
CA ASP A 468 3.22 27.42 8.75
C ASP A 468 4.42 27.07 7.87
N MET A 469 4.95 25.87 8.06
CA MET A 469 6.07 25.32 7.29
C MET A 469 5.78 23.86 6.94
N GLU A 470 6.09 23.45 5.73
CA GLU A 470 6.05 22.07 5.27
C GLU A 470 7.46 21.65 4.87
N LEU A 471 8.02 20.71 5.63
CA LEU A 471 9.39 20.26 5.52
C LEU A 471 9.43 18.88 4.89
N GLN A 472 10.36 18.70 3.94
CA GLN A 472 10.81 17.40 3.48
C GLN A 472 12.26 17.22 3.92
N VAL A 473 12.55 16.07 4.51
CA VAL A 473 13.88 15.70 4.98
C VAL A 473 14.30 14.44 4.25
N THR A 474 15.51 14.41 3.70
CA THR A 474 16.08 13.22 3.08
C THR A 474 17.45 12.90 3.65
N VAL A 475 17.75 11.61 3.77
CA VAL A 475 19.08 11.10 4.11
C VAL A 475 19.52 10.17 3.00
N GLN A 476 20.72 10.41 2.46
CA GLN A 476 21.29 9.64 1.36
C GLN A 476 22.80 9.43 1.50
N LYS A 477 23.31 8.45 0.75
CA LYS A 477 24.73 8.14 0.64
C LYS A 477 25.36 8.87 -0.56
N LEU A 478 26.54 9.44 -0.35
CA LEU A 478 27.40 9.97 -1.41
C LEU A 478 28.72 9.20 -1.43
N ASP A 479 29.34 9.13 -2.60
CA ASP A 479 30.71 8.63 -2.74
C ASP A 479 31.75 9.59 -2.13
N LYS A 480 33.03 9.22 -2.24
CA LYS A 480 34.16 9.98 -1.67
C LYS A 480 34.30 11.38 -2.28
N ASP A 481 33.89 11.53 -3.53
CA ASP A 481 33.93 12.80 -4.26
C ASP A 481 32.68 13.66 -3.99
N GLY A 482 31.69 13.11 -3.26
CA GLY A 482 30.45 13.80 -2.92
C GLY A 482 29.37 13.70 -3.99
N LYS A 483 29.48 12.73 -4.91
CA LYS A 483 28.45 12.45 -5.91
C LYS A 483 27.42 11.45 -5.36
N VAL A 484 26.17 11.65 -5.75
CA VAL A 484 25.08 10.74 -5.42
C VAL A 484 25.29 9.40 -6.10
N ILE A 485 25.18 8.32 -5.33
CA ILE A 485 25.21 6.96 -5.85
C ILE A 485 23.79 6.53 -6.18
N THR A 486 23.57 6.09 -7.42
CA THR A 486 22.26 5.63 -7.89
C THR A 486 22.27 4.13 -8.14
N ASP A 487 21.13 3.50 -7.95
CA ASP A 487 20.92 2.10 -8.31
C ASP A 487 21.10 1.93 -9.84
N PRO A 488 21.85 0.90 -10.30
CA PRO A 488 22.20 0.76 -11.71
C PRO A 488 21.00 0.41 -12.60
N VAL A 489 19.90 -0.10 -12.03
CA VAL A 489 18.71 -0.53 -12.79
C VAL A 489 17.68 0.59 -12.88
N THR A 490 17.36 1.21 -11.74
CA THR A 490 16.34 2.26 -11.62
C THR A 490 16.89 3.65 -11.89
N HIS A 491 18.22 3.82 -11.79
CA HIS A 491 18.91 5.12 -11.83
C HIS A 491 18.45 6.09 -10.72
N MET A 492 17.78 5.59 -9.69
CA MET A 492 17.32 6.37 -8.55
C MET A 492 18.30 6.26 -7.38
N PRO A 493 18.48 7.32 -6.58
CA PRO A 493 19.26 7.23 -5.34
C PRO A 493 18.50 6.44 -4.28
N THR A 494 19.23 5.71 -3.44
CA THR A 494 18.67 5.18 -2.20
C THR A 494 18.54 6.32 -1.19
N VAL A 495 17.31 6.62 -0.82
CA VAL A 495 16.97 7.70 0.12
C VAL A 495 16.11 7.17 1.24
N SER A 496 16.32 7.68 2.45
CA SER A 496 15.31 7.63 3.50
C SER A 496 14.73 9.02 3.70
N GLU A 497 13.43 9.09 3.97
CA GLU A 497 12.69 10.35 3.98
C GLU A 497 11.96 10.57 5.31
N GLY A 498 11.65 11.83 5.59
CA GLY A 498 10.78 12.29 6.66
C GLY A 498 10.05 13.55 6.22
N TYR A 499 8.85 13.78 6.74
CA TYR A 499 8.03 14.93 6.39
C TYR A 499 7.41 15.53 7.64
N LEU A 500 7.17 16.84 7.63
CA LEU A 500 6.44 17.51 8.70
C LEU A 500 5.77 18.79 8.21
N ARG A 501 4.47 18.92 8.44
CA ARG A 501 3.78 20.20 8.56
C ARG A 501 3.95 20.70 10.00
N VAL A 502 4.67 21.80 10.18
CA VAL A 502 5.13 22.27 11.49
C VAL A 502 3.97 22.63 12.41
N SER A 503 2.85 23.13 11.89
CA SER A 503 1.64 23.33 12.70
C SER A 503 1.11 22.03 13.33
N GLN A 504 1.44 20.85 12.80
CA GLN A 504 1.05 19.56 13.37
C GLN A 504 2.18 18.86 14.17
N ARG A 505 3.21 19.60 14.61
CA ARG A 505 4.39 19.10 15.35
C ARG A 505 4.13 18.45 16.72
N ALA A 506 2.90 18.50 17.24
CA ALA A 506 2.60 18.00 18.58
C ALA A 506 2.83 16.49 18.69
N LEU A 507 3.75 16.08 19.58
CA LEU A 507 4.08 14.67 19.82
C LEU A 507 3.08 13.97 20.75
N ASP A 508 2.87 12.68 20.51
CA ASP A 508 2.36 11.71 21.47
C ASP A 508 3.53 11.22 22.33
N THR A 509 3.68 11.83 23.50
CA THR A 509 4.77 11.56 24.44
C THR A 509 4.74 10.15 25.03
N HIS A 510 3.63 9.43 24.90
CA HIS A 510 3.54 8.04 25.38
C HIS A 510 3.97 7.03 24.32
N LYS A 511 3.79 7.36 23.03
CA LYS A 511 4.16 6.49 21.91
C LYS A 511 5.53 6.81 21.30
N SER A 512 5.97 8.07 21.41
CA SER A 512 7.23 8.51 20.82
C SER A 512 8.43 7.87 21.51
N THR A 513 9.41 7.48 20.71
CA THR A 513 10.77 7.17 21.19
C THR A 513 11.74 8.22 20.66
N PRO A 514 12.97 8.33 21.19
CA PRO A 514 13.94 9.30 20.67
C PRO A 514 14.24 9.17 19.17
N ALA A 515 14.15 7.95 18.62
CA ALA A 515 14.42 7.66 17.21
C ALA A 515 13.17 7.61 16.32
N GLU A 516 11.98 7.57 16.92
CA GLU A 516 10.72 7.42 16.21
C GLU A 516 9.67 8.32 16.89
N PRO A 517 9.62 9.61 16.53
CA PRO A 517 8.60 10.51 17.03
C PRO A 517 7.23 10.14 16.46
N VAL A 518 6.22 10.11 17.33
CA VAL A 518 4.83 9.87 16.93
C VAL A 518 4.06 11.17 17.04
N LEU A 519 3.67 11.74 15.92
CA LEU A 519 2.89 12.98 15.86
C LEU A 519 1.39 12.68 16.15
N LYS A 520 0.74 13.55 16.93
CA LYS A 520 -0.68 13.41 17.32
C LYS A 520 -1.64 13.68 16.16
N HIS A 521 -1.36 14.72 15.36
CA HIS A 521 -2.19 15.18 14.25
C HIS A 521 -3.65 15.54 14.65
N THR A 522 -3.89 15.94 15.90
CA THR A 522 -5.25 16.25 16.39
C THR A 522 -5.62 17.73 16.31
N ARG A 523 -4.67 18.61 15.98
CA ARG A 523 -4.87 20.07 15.81
C ARG A 523 -3.71 20.70 15.03
N GLU A 524 -3.89 21.96 14.63
CA GLU A 524 -2.83 22.80 14.06
C GLU A 524 -2.46 23.93 15.06
N ASP A 525 -1.19 23.99 15.45
CA ASP A 525 -0.56 25.03 16.26
C ASP A 525 0.25 25.96 15.34
N LEU A 526 -0.42 26.90 14.65
CA LEU A 526 0.22 27.83 13.70
C LEU A 526 1.34 28.67 14.35
N LEU A 527 2.32 29.06 13.54
CA LEU A 527 3.48 29.86 13.95
C LEU A 527 3.14 31.35 13.97
N LYS A 528 3.66 32.05 14.97
CA LYS A 528 3.71 33.52 15.00
C LYS A 528 4.99 34.01 14.35
N LYS A 529 4.97 35.26 13.88
CA LYS A 529 6.18 35.92 13.34
C LYS A 529 7.29 35.93 14.39
N GLY A 530 8.47 35.40 14.04
CA GLY A 530 9.63 35.31 14.93
C GLY A 530 9.54 34.19 15.98
N GLU A 531 8.52 33.33 15.91
CA GLU A 531 8.41 32.19 16.81
C GLU A 531 9.35 31.07 16.37
N ILE A 532 10.19 30.64 17.30
CA ILE A 532 11.12 29.53 17.12
C ILE A 532 10.56 28.33 17.86
N VAL A 533 10.31 27.23 17.15
CA VAL A 533 9.72 26.02 17.73
C VAL A 533 10.63 24.81 17.53
N PRO A 534 10.76 23.92 18.52
CA PRO A 534 11.38 22.63 18.32
C PRO A 534 10.45 21.73 17.50
N VAL A 535 11.03 20.93 16.62
CA VAL A 535 10.35 19.90 15.86
C VAL A 535 11.16 18.61 15.83
N ASP A 536 10.46 17.48 15.83
CA ASP A 536 11.02 16.15 15.64
C ASP A 536 10.43 15.55 14.37
N ILE A 537 11.30 15.22 13.42
CA ILE A 537 10.92 14.67 12.11
C ILE A 537 11.46 13.25 12.04
N GLY A 538 10.55 12.28 12.17
CA GLY A 538 10.85 10.87 12.00
C GLY A 538 11.24 10.57 10.57
N ILE A 539 12.42 9.99 10.39
CA ILE A 539 12.95 9.54 9.11
C ILE A 539 12.83 8.02 9.07
N TRP A 540 12.25 7.50 7.99
CA TRP A 540 11.97 6.07 7.84
C TRP A 540 13.23 5.20 8.01
N PRO A 541 13.07 3.93 8.43
CA PRO A 541 14.22 3.10 8.72
C PRO A 541 15.08 2.86 7.47
N MET A 542 16.38 2.79 7.67
CA MET A 542 17.38 2.53 6.63
C MET A 542 18.41 1.54 7.19
N GLY A 543 18.95 0.67 6.32
CA GLY A 543 20.11 -0.17 6.60
C GLY A 543 21.17 0.06 5.54
N MET A 544 22.23 0.78 5.89
CA MET A 544 23.21 1.32 4.93
C MET A 544 24.63 1.22 5.48
N LYS A 545 25.56 0.75 4.65
CA LYS A 545 27.00 0.78 4.91
C LYS A 545 27.64 2.02 4.29
N TYR A 546 28.52 2.65 5.05
CA TYR A 546 29.37 3.77 4.63
C TYR A 546 30.83 3.37 4.83
N HIS A 547 31.62 3.42 3.75
CA HIS A 547 33.05 3.15 3.77
C HIS A 547 33.84 4.41 4.10
N THR A 548 35.08 4.22 4.53
CA THR A 548 36.02 5.33 4.79
C THR A 548 36.12 6.30 3.60
N GLY A 549 35.83 7.57 3.86
CA GLY A 549 35.80 8.67 2.90
C GLY A 549 34.44 8.93 2.25
N GLU A 550 33.49 7.99 2.31
CA GLU A 550 32.12 8.20 1.84
C GLU A 550 31.36 9.11 2.80
N LYS A 551 30.18 9.57 2.36
CA LYS A 551 29.46 10.64 3.06
C LYS A 551 28.00 10.31 3.27
N LEU A 552 27.48 10.72 4.41
CA LEU A 552 26.04 10.87 4.63
C LEU A 552 25.68 12.32 4.35
N GLN A 553 24.64 12.53 3.54
CA GLN A 553 24.02 13.84 3.34
C GLN A 553 22.61 13.83 3.92
N LEU A 554 22.36 14.76 4.84
CA LEU A 554 21.04 15.15 5.30
C LEU A 554 20.60 16.39 4.52
N THR A 555 19.46 16.34 3.87
CA THR A 555 18.85 17.50 3.22
C THR A 555 17.60 17.92 3.99
N ILE A 556 17.48 19.20 4.32
CA ILE A 556 16.25 19.82 4.84
C ILE A 556 15.73 20.77 3.77
N ALA A 557 14.55 20.49 3.24
CA ALA A 557 13.97 21.21 2.10
C ALA A 557 12.56 21.72 2.40
N ALA A 558 12.15 22.77 1.69
CA ALA A 558 10.73 23.10 1.57
C ALA A 558 10.04 22.00 0.76
N TYR A 559 9.04 21.34 1.35
CA TYR A 559 8.23 20.32 0.68
C TYR A 559 7.70 20.83 -0.67
N GLN A 560 7.79 19.97 -1.68
CA GLN A 560 7.21 20.18 -2.99
C GLN A 560 6.16 19.09 -3.25
N PRO A 561 4.92 19.44 -3.61
CA PRO A 561 3.93 18.45 -3.98
C PRO A 561 4.40 17.55 -5.13
N PRO A 562 4.18 16.23 -5.04
CA PRO A 562 4.54 15.32 -6.12
C PRO A 562 3.70 15.61 -7.37
N LYS A 563 4.26 15.26 -8.53
CA LYS A 563 3.55 15.37 -9.80
C LYS A 563 2.62 14.16 -10.02
N ALA A 564 1.56 14.39 -10.78
CA ALA A 564 0.53 13.39 -11.05
C ALA A 564 1.03 12.14 -11.81
N ASP A 565 2.16 12.23 -12.52
CA ASP A 565 2.77 11.17 -13.32
C ASP A 565 3.70 10.23 -12.50
N SER A 566 3.63 10.29 -11.17
CA SER A 566 4.45 9.47 -10.27
C SER A 566 3.95 8.04 -10.05
N VAL A 567 2.73 7.72 -10.51
CA VAL A 567 2.17 6.36 -10.43
C VAL A 567 2.23 5.69 -11.81
N PRO A 568 2.67 4.42 -11.92
CA PRO A 568 2.65 3.71 -13.19
C PRO A 568 1.26 3.71 -13.84
N PRO A 569 1.16 3.88 -15.17
CA PRO A 569 -0.11 3.89 -15.87
C PRO A 569 -0.65 2.45 -16.04
N PHE A 570 -1.18 1.87 -14.96
CA PHE A 570 -1.71 0.50 -14.94
C PHE A 570 -2.84 0.25 -15.94
N GLY A 571 -3.09 -0.99 -16.36
CA GLY A 571 -4.21 -1.36 -17.24
C GLY A 571 -3.99 -1.08 -18.75
N ILE A 572 -2.86 -0.51 -19.15
CA ILE A 572 -2.58 -0.12 -20.55
C ILE A 572 -1.89 -1.23 -21.35
N ALA A 573 -1.16 -2.12 -20.68
CA ALA A 573 -0.42 -3.19 -21.35
C ALA A 573 -1.37 -4.10 -22.11
N LYS A 574 -0.97 -4.45 -23.33
CA LYS A 574 -1.73 -5.33 -24.21
C LYS A 574 -1.38 -6.77 -23.91
N ILE A 575 -2.33 -7.49 -23.33
CA ILE A 575 -2.12 -8.83 -22.82
C ILE A 575 -2.92 -9.82 -23.66
N ALA A 576 -2.24 -10.69 -24.39
CA ALA A 576 -2.88 -11.74 -25.17
C ALA A 576 -3.25 -12.93 -24.26
N VAL A 577 -4.51 -13.37 -24.33
CA VAL A 577 -5.04 -14.56 -23.66
C VAL A 577 -5.89 -15.38 -24.64
N PRO A 578 -6.15 -16.67 -24.40
CA PRO A 578 -7.04 -17.47 -25.25
C PRO A 578 -8.43 -16.83 -25.38
N ALA A 579 -8.96 -16.83 -26.60
CA ALA A 579 -10.33 -16.36 -26.86
C ALA A 579 -11.38 -17.40 -26.41
N LYS A 580 -11.00 -18.69 -26.42
CA LYS A 580 -11.78 -19.82 -25.93
C LYS A 580 -10.87 -20.73 -25.10
N GLY A 581 -11.45 -21.39 -24.11
CA GLY A 581 -10.66 -22.07 -23.09
C GLY A 581 -9.95 -21.07 -22.18
N TYR A 582 -9.46 -21.53 -21.04
CA TYR A 582 -8.75 -20.68 -20.07
C TYR A 582 -7.23 -20.82 -20.20
N THR A 583 -6.77 -22.01 -20.60
CA THR A 583 -5.37 -22.34 -20.92
C THR A 583 -5.30 -23.17 -22.22
N PHE A 584 -4.11 -23.28 -22.80
CA PHE A 584 -3.84 -24.00 -24.05
C PHE A 584 -2.48 -24.71 -23.99
N ARG A 585 -2.22 -25.68 -24.89
CA ARG A 585 -0.90 -26.34 -24.92
C ARG A 585 0.14 -25.46 -25.62
N PRO A 586 1.37 -25.36 -25.08
CA PRO A 586 2.45 -24.65 -25.76
C PRO A 586 2.63 -25.15 -27.21
N GLY A 587 2.71 -24.22 -28.17
CA GLY A 587 2.82 -24.52 -29.60
C GLY A 587 1.52 -24.89 -30.32
N GLU A 588 0.39 -25.00 -29.61
CA GLU A 588 -0.93 -25.19 -30.21
C GLU A 588 -1.42 -23.91 -30.89
N LYS A 589 -2.00 -24.03 -32.09
CA LYS A 589 -2.63 -22.89 -32.78
C LYS A 589 -3.93 -22.49 -32.07
N THR A 590 -3.83 -21.56 -31.13
CA THR A 590 -4.95 -21.06 -30.34
C THR A 590 -5.37 -19.66 -30.80
N ALA A 591 -6.67 -19.44 -30.98
CA ALA A 591 -7.19 -18.10 -31.25
C ALA A 591 -7.04 -17.24 -29.97
N MET A 592 -6.37 -16.09 -30.08
CA MET A 592 -6.11 -15.19 -28.95
C MET A 592 -7.04 -13.97 -29.00
N LYS A 593 -7.38 -13.45 -27.82
CA LYS A 593 -7.96 -12.12 -27.62
C LYS A 593 -6.97 -11.26 -26.84
N THR A 594 -6.98 -9.96 -27.09
CA THR A 594 -6.11 -8.99 -26.41
C THR A 594 -6.88 -8.19 -25.38
N LEU A 595 -6.39 -8.18 -24.15
CA LEU A 595 -6.88 -7.35 -23.04
C LEU A 595 -6.03 -6.07 -22.93
N GLY A 596 -6.59 -5.03 -22.28
CA GLY A 596 -5.90 -3.77 -21.98
C GLY A 596 -6.41 -2.60 -22.81
N GLY A 597 -6.43 -1.42 -22.21
CA GLY A 597 -7.01 -0.18 -22.78
C GLY A 597 -5.98 0.86 -23.15
N GLY A 598 -6.42 2.12 -23.26
CA GLY A 598 -5.55 3.29 -23.35
C GLY A 598 -5.42 4.03 -22.03
N HIS A 599 -4.37 4.83 -21.87
CA HIS A 599 -4.17 5.70 -20.69
C HIS A 599 -5.23 6.81 -20.55
N THR A 600 -6.01 7.05 -21.61
CA THR A 600 -7.10 8.03 -21.62
C THR A 600 -8.42 7.47 -21.07
N GLU A 601 -8.50 6.16 -20.82
CA GLU A 601 -9.66 5.53 -20.19
C GLU A 601 -9.58 5.73 -18.67
N VAL A 602 -10.08 6.88 -18.21
CA VAL A 602 -10.16 7.27 -16.80
C VAL A 602 -11.60 7.55 -16.41
N ALA A 603 -11.95 7.23 -15.15
CA ALA A 603 -13.28 7.48 -14.62
C ALA A 603 -13.38 8.94 -14.15
N HIS A 604 -14.23 9.73 -14.81
CA HIS A 604 -14.57 11.09 -14.37
C HIS A 604 -13.33 11.96 -14.04
N PRO A 605 -12.45 12.26 -15.02
CA PRO A 605 -11.22 13.02 -14.79
C PRO A 605 -11.47 14.41 -14.19
N GLU A 606 -12.67 14.98 -14.37
CA GLU A 606 -13.10 16.22 -13.74
C GLU A 606 -13.21 16.14 -12.21
N LEU A 607 -13.33 14.93 -11.65
CA LEU A 607 -13.40 14.68 -10.22
C LEU A 607 -12.01 14.42 -9.60
N ALA A 608 -10.95 14.32 -10.41
CA ALA A 608 -9.62 13.97 -9.94
C ALA A 608 -9.06 14.96 -8.93
N VAL A 609 -8.56 14.47 -7.80
CA VAL A 609 -8.07 15.30 -6.72
C VAL A 609 -6.59 15.60 -6.93
N LYS A 610 -6.25 16.88 -6.96
CA LYS A 610 -4.87 17.36 -7.09
C LYS A 610 -4.27 17.62 -5.72
N ALA A 611 -2.94 17.49 -5.63
CA ALA A 611 -2.23 17.91 -4.42
C ALA A 611 -2.49 19.39 -4.12
N PRO A 612 -2.81 19.76 -2.87
CA PRO A 612 -2.93 21.16 -2.46
C PRO A 612 -1.63 21.93 -2.70
N ALA A 613 -1.74 23.24 -2.91
CA ALA A 613 -0.58 24.11 -2.92
C ALA A 613 0.13 24.05 -1.56
N THR A 614 1.45 24.06 -1.56
CA THR A 614 2.23 24.10 -0.32
C THR A 614 1.94 25.36 0.49
N ARG A 615 2.01 25.24 1.82
CA ARG A 615 1.93 26.38 2.76
C ARG A 615 3.23 27.17 2.86
N ASN A 616 4.31 26.68 2.24
CA ASN A 616 5.63 27.32 2.28
C ASN A 616 5.65 28.68 1.56
N LYS A 617 6.09 29.73 2.25
CA LYS A 617 6.30 31.08 1.70
C LYS A 617 7.48 31.77 2.37
N GLY A 618 8.21 32.60 1.63
CA GLY A 618 9.33 33.39 2.14
C GLY A 618 10.55 32.52 2.48
N LYS A 619 11.05 32.61 3.71
CA LYS A 619 12.24 31.88 4.16
C LYS A 619 11.90 30.89 5.26
N HIS A 620 12.51 29.72 5.16
CA HIS A 620 12.66 28.81 6.29
C HIS A 620 13.99 29.10 6.98
N ILE A 621 13.94 29.14 8.31
CA ILE A 621 15.08 29.44 9.17
C ILE A 621 15.29 28.25 10.11
N ILE A 622 16.52 27.76 10.17
CA ILE A 622 16.97 26.67 11.04
C ILE A 622 17.96 27.26 12.03
N HIS A 623 17.68 27.06 13.32
CA HIS A 623 18.51 27.54 14.41
C HIS A 623 19.41 26.41 14.91
N VAL A 624 20.70 26.68 15.08
CA VAL A 624 21.71 25.69 15.53
C VAL A 624 22.66 26.31 16.55
N GLY A 625 23.29 25.47 17.37
CA GLY A 625 24.28 25.91 18.36
C GLY A 625 23.70 26.67 19.56
N GLY A 626 24.54 26.91 20.57
CA GLY A 626 24.12 27.57 21.81
C GLY A 626 23.01 26.80 22.51
N LYS A 627 21.84 27.44 22.70
CA LYS A 627 20.66 26.79 23.30
C LYS A 627 19.89 25.88 22.33
N TYR A 628 20.11 26.00 21.02
CA TYR A 628 19.42 25.21 20.00
C TYR A 628 20.23 23.96 19.66
N ASP A 629 19.90 22.85 20.30
CA ASP A 629 20.54 21.56 20.09
C ASP A 629 19.98 20.82 18.87
N SER A 630 20.03 21.43 17.68
CA SER A 630 19.60 20.77 16.44
C SER A 630 20.55 19.62 16.06
N TYR A 631 20.04 18.39 15.95
CA TYR A 631 20.81 17.20 15.60
C TYR A 631 20.02 16.19 14.75
N LEU A 632 20.76 15.42 13.95
CA LEU A 632 20.31 14.15 13.40
C LEU A 632 20.69 13.03 14.38
N LEU A 633 19.71 12.24 14.82
CA LEU A 633 19.93 11.02 15.58
C LEU A 633 20.11 9.85 14.62
N VAL A 634 21.28 9.20 14.64
CA VAL A 634 21.61 8.10 13.73
C VAL A 634 21.81 6.76 14.45
N PRO A 635 21.37 5.63 13.86
CA PRO A 635 21.43 4.30 14.46
C PRO A 635 22.73 3.57 14.13
N VAL A 636 23.84 3.90 14.80
CA VAL A 636 25.13 3.24 14.53
C VAL A 636 25.12 1.81 15.03
N VAL A 637 25.48 0.84 14.19
CA VAL A 637 25.55 -0.57 14.56
C VAL A 637 27.01 -1.01 14.70
N PRO A 638 27.45 -1.40 15.91
CA PRO A 638 28.75 -2.03 16.08
C PRO A 638 28.86 -3.35 15.30
N GLU A 639 30.06 -3.66 14.82
CA GLU A 639 30.37 -4.97 14.27
C GLU A 639 30.12 -6.07 15.31
N LYS A 640 29.79 -7.28 14.83
CA LYS A 640 29.51 -8.44 15.68
C LYS A 640 30.77 -9.08 16.22
#